data_AF-A0A0S9D7L6-F1
#
_entry.id   AF-A0A0S9D7L6-F1
#
_cell.length_a   1.000
_cell.length_b   1.000
_cell.length_c   1.000
_cell.angle_alpha   90.00
_cell.angle_beta   90.00
_cell.angle_gamma   90.00
#
_symmetry.space_group_name_H-M   'P 1'
#
loop_
_entity.id
_entity.type
_entity.pdbx_description
1 polymer ?
#
loop_
_entity_poly.entity_id
_entity_poly.type
_entity_poly.pdbx_seq_one_letter_code
_entity_poly.pdbx_strand_id
1 'polypeptide(L)'
;MTLFDRSRVASSAVVPARRSVRLMSGIVAALMGVSFVGLSTLPAAADSRPAEPTSPSSPVTASPDVLPTVQVDGVVWQQTVIGNTVYAVGQFTTARPAGSAAGVNTTPRANILAFDIRTGALITSFNASLNAQARSVTASPDGKRIYVGGAFTQVNGTDRRYVAALDASTGALITSFAPLVASRVNAIVATPDAVYLGGWFTGVGSARRDKVAAVSPTNAALLPWNPTVTGGDVTSMVVSPDRTKVVVGGNFTTVNGATNAGWASINASTSAVEPWAVNSFINNSGTGAAITGLTSDADYVYASGYDFNGVGTAFEGVVAARWSDGAVNWLEDCHGDTYSVWSTQDVVYSAGHAHYCGNVQGFPETNPRSYNHALAFGKTPVATITRDTQGYRNFEGNQHSALLNWWPTFTVGSFTGQYQATWSVTGNSEYVVMGGEFPTVSGVRQQGLVRFGIGTKSTNNKAPEKAGKAANPAVISVKDGEARITWASNWDRDNKKLTYRVYRDGNLTAPIHETTGESTFWQMPTLSYIDKGLAPGSKHTYRIFALDAYGNEARSESVEVTIAAAGSVSPYATSVLDDGASSYWRLGEASGTNVVDWAGFNDLTAAAGVTRGEAGAIAQDADKASTFNGTDTGAAAGRTPQEAPNTYTSEAWVKTTTTSGGKILGYGGSLTGNSGSYDRQTYMDNEGRIWFGVYPNTVRTLNSSKSYNDGQWHHVVSSLGPAGMALYIDGVLIGKRADTTRGQGFQGVWRVGGDNLGGWPNQPASYYFNGVIDDVAIYPTELTRAQIQAHYSNSGREVAGPKKPADAYGAAVYSAEPELYWRLNEADGSTAADASQAGVPGTYVSGITLGKAGALKDVSDGAAEFNGSSGLLSSTKRYDNPSVYSQELWFNTTTANGGKLIGFGDNPNGLSGNYDRHVYMENDGRLTFGVWTGRTNLAQSTDAYNDGKWHHMVATQSGDGMVLYVDGKAVGTNPQTSAQGYSGHWKIGSDNTWGPQPFFAGTIDEVAVYSRALGATEVADHYRLGGGTTTVPNKAPVAAASVTATELTVAADGSASSDADGTVASYSWNFGDGSAAKTGATSSCASSRCSEQGSCGCCVGDGDGADGCC
;
A
#
# COMPACT_ATOMS: atom_id res chain seq x y z
N MET A 1 3.09 -3.57 56.37
CA MET A 1 2.88 -4.05 57.75
C MET A 1 3.40 -5.47 57.80
N THR A 2 4.57 -5.63 58.43
CA THR A 2 5.29 -6.86 58.89
C THR A 2 5.51 -8.05 57.95
N LEU A 3 6.70 -8.65 57.77
CA LEU A 3 8.11 -8.47 58.19
C LEU A 3 8.91 -9.61 57.50
N PHE A 4 10.07 -9.31 56.89
CA PHE A 4 11.36 -10.06 56.91
C PHE A 4 11.43 -11.54 56.40
N ASP A 5 12.53 -12.09 55.86
CA ASP A 5 13.94 -11.70 55.78
C ASP A 5 14.64 -12.44 54.62
N ARG A 6 15.85 -11.95 54.34
CA ARG A 6 16.89 -12.24 53.36
C ARG A 6 17.58 -13.62 53.48
N SER A 7 18.42 -13.83 52.46
CA SER A 7 19.81 -14.33 52.56
C SER A 7 20.03 -15.83 52.32
N ARG A 8 21.17 -16.31 51.81
CA ARG A 8 22.24 -15.82 50.92
C ARG A 8 23.10 -17.07 50.62
N VAL A 9 23.71 -17.10 49.44
CA VAL A 9 25.14 -17.45 49.21
C VAL A 9 25.60 -18.93 49.16
N ALA A 10 26.42 -19.15 48.12
CA ALA A 10 27.65 -19.95 48.03
C ALA A 10 27.61 -21.43 47.58
N SER A 11 28.05 -21.59 46.33
CA SER A 11 29.43 -22.01 46.00
C SER A 11 29.67 -23.46 45.58
N SER A 12 30.09 -23.55 44.31
CA SER A 12 31.27 -24.26 43.78
C SER A 12 31.36 -25.79 43.89
N ALA A 13 31.16 -26.41 42.73
CA ALA A 13 32.14 -27.19 41.95
C ALA A 13 32.91 -28.34 42.62
N VAL A 14 32.88 -29.51 41.96
CA VAL A 14 34.06 -30.25 41.43
C VAL A 14 33.56 -31.51 40.67
N VAL A 15 33.99 -31.63 39.41
CA VAL A 15 33.93 -32.79 38.47
C VAL A 15 35.26 -33.57 38.69
N PRO A 16 35.49 -34.90 38.44
CA PRO A 16 35.16 -35.59 37.18
C PRO A 16 35.11 -37.15 37.12
N ALA A 17 34.82 -37.65 35.91
CA ALA A 17 35.42 -38.84 35.27
C ALA A 17 35.07 -40.25 35.81
N ARG A 18 34.88 -41.31 35.02
CA ARG A 18 35.06 -41.58 33.58
C ARG A 18 34.58 -43.02 33.31
N ARG A 19 34.37 -43.29 32.00
CA ARG A 19 34.48 -44.57 31.29
C ARG A 19 33.28 -45.54 31.36
N SER A 20 32.82 -46.16 30.28
CA SER A 20 32.95 -46.04 28.81
C SER A 20 32.39 -47.35 28.24
N VAL A 21 32.01 -47.36 26.95
CA VAL A 21 32.07 -48.49 25.98
C VAL A 21 30.75 -48.82 25.28
N ARG A 22 30.66 -48.27 24.05
CA ARG A 22 30.25 -48.91 22.76
C ARG A 22 28.78 -49.28 22.51
N LEU A 23 28.24 -49.21 21.29
CA LEU A 23 28.63 -48.66 19.98
C LEU A 23 27.35 -48.71 19.08
N MET A 24 27.34 -47.89 18.04
CA MET A 24 26.73 -48.11 16.71
C MET A 24 25.39 -47.46 16.34
N SER A 25 25.42 -46.98 15.10
CA SER A 25 24.65 -45.93 14.45
C SER A 25 23.34 -46.40 13.81
N GLY A 26 22.40 -45.46 13.61
CA GLY A 26 21.19 -45.65 12.80
C GLY A 26 20.49 -44.32 12.48
N ILE A 27 20.40 -44.03 11.19
CA ILE A 27 19.91 -42.86 10.44
C ILE A 27 18.39 -42.56 10.57
N VAL A 28 18.06 -41.25 10.61
CA VAL A 28 16.85 -40.50 10.11
C VAL A 28 15.47 -40.68 10.75
N ALA A 29 14.89 -39.57 11.26
CA ALA A 29 13.66 -38.95 10.75
C ALA A 29 13.32 -37.60 11.44
N ALA A 30 12.83 -36.68 10.60
CA ALA A 30 12.41 -35.29 10.79
C ALA A 30 11.57 -34.92 12.03
N LEU A 31 11.62 -33.63 12.42
CA LEU A 31 10.44 -32.84 12.82
C LEU A 31 10.70 -31.32 12.75
N MET A 32 9.70 -30.63 12.22
CA MET A 32 9.62 -29.25 11.70
C MET A 32 9.48 -28.15 12.79
N GLY A 33 9.65 -26.87 12.40
CA GLY A 33 9.13 -25.68 13.11
C GLY A 33 9.70 -24.38 12.54
N VAL A 34 9.22 -23.85 11.40
CA VAL A 34 8.11 -22.87 11.22
C VAL A 34 8.41 -21.48 11.81
N SER A 35 8.80 -20.57 10.90
CA SER A 35 8.91 -19.11 11.03
C SER A 35 7.54 -18.43 11.09
N PHE A 36 7.44 -17.20 11.62
CA PHE A 36 6.23 -16.37 11.50
C PHE A 36 6.57 -14.88 11.31
N VAL A 37 6.05 -14.36 10.20
CA VAL A 37 6.09 -12.99 9.65
C VAL A 37 5.14 -12.06 10.43
N GLY A 38 5.55 -10.79 10.61
CA GLY A 38 4.65 -9.69 10.97
C GLY A 38 3.80 -9.27 9.77
N LEU A 39 2.53 -9.64 9.81
CA LEU A 39 1.45 -9.26 8.90
C LEU A 39 1.16 -7.75 8.97
N SER A 40 1.17 -7.07 7.83
CA SER A 40 0.09 -6.11 7.58
C SER A 40 -1.22 -6.88 7.74
N THR A 41 -2.21 -6.34 8.47
CA THR A 41 -3.55 -6.94 8.47
C THR A 41 -4.18 -6.70 7.10
N LEU A 42 -3.70 -7.44 6.10
CA LEU A 42 -4.46 -7.79 4.92
C LEU A 42 -5.70 -8.55 5.40
N PRO A 43 -6.88 -8.34 4.79
CA PRO A 43 -8.03 -9.17 5.11
C PRO A 43 -7.62 -10.63 4.95
N ALA A 44 -7.78 -11.40 6.03
CA ALA A 44 -7.57 -12.83 5.98
C ALA A 44 -8.33 -13.40 4.78
N ALA A 45 -7.65 -14.24 4.00
CA ALA A 45 -8.19 -14.81 2.78
C ALA A 45 -8.85 -16.17 3.05
N ALA A 46 -10.11 -16.32 2.64
CA ALA A 46 -10.86 -17.57 2.67
C ALA A 46 -10.40 -18.53 1.60
N ASP A 47 -10.10 -19.77 1.98
CA ASP A 47 -9.63 -20.80 1.06
C ASP A 47 -9.82 -22.20 1.71
N SER A 48 -9.28 -23.29 1.14
CA SER A 48 -9.47 -24.64 1.69
C SER A 48 -8.65 -24.93 2.97
N ARG A 49 -7.70 -24.04 3.33
CA ARG A 49 -6.91 -24.01 4.58
C ARG A 49 -6.46 -22.56 4.90
N PRO A 50 -7.40 -21.67 5.25
CA PRO A 50 -7.12 -20.26 5.41
C PRO A 50 -6.27 -20.05 6.67
N ALA A 51 -5.49 -18.97 6.70
CA ALA A 51 -4.65 -18.64 7.85
C ALA A 51 -5.48 -18.38 9.12
N GLU A 52 -6.66 -17.77 8.96
CA GLU A 52 -7.60 -17.44 10.04
C GLU A 52 -8.97 -18.11 9.81
N PRO A 53 -9.11 -19.43 10.00
CA PRO A 53 -10.32 -20.18 9.64
C PRO A 53 -11.55 -19.85 10.48
N THR A 54 -11.38 -19.11 11.58
CA THR A 54 -12.47 -18.65 12.45
C THR A 54 -12.99 -17.27 12.06
N SER A 55 -12.28 -16.54 11.19
CA SER A 55 -12.74 -15.23 10.73
C SER A 55 -13.92 -15.40 9.76
N PRO A 56 -15.01 -14.63 9.92
CA PRO A 56 -16.14 -14.65 8.99
C PRO A 56 -15.80 -14.17 7.57
N SER A 57 -14.67 -13.49 7.38
CA SER A 57 -14.15 -13.08 6.07
C SER A 57 -13.26 -14.14 5.42
N SER A 58 -12.83 -15.16 6.19
CA SER A 58 -11.96 -16.25 5.73
C SER A 58 -12.34 -17.65 6.22
N PRO A 59 -13.61 -18.09 6.04
CA PRO A 59 -13.99 -19.44 6.41
C PRO A 59 -13.33 -20.49 5.51
N VAL A 60 -13.29 -21.73 5.98
CA VAL A 60 -12.81 -22.88 5.20
C VAL A 60 -13.78 -23.19 4.06
N THR A 61 -13.28 -23.26 2.83
CA THR A 61 -14.08 -23.62 1.65
C THR A 61 -13.87 -25.06 1.19
N ALA A 62 -14.67 -25.47 0.22
CA ALA A 62 -14.35 -26.63 -0.60
C ALA A 62 -13.06 -26.42 -1.40
N SER A 63 -12.44 -27.52 -1.78
CA SER A 63 -11.36 -27.57 -2.77
C SER A 63 -11.93 -27.99 -4.14
N PRO A 64 -11.39 -27.52 -5.28
CA PRO A 64 -11.84 -27.86 -6.64
C PRO A 64 -11.41 -29.27 -7.08
N ASP A 65 -10.87 -30.07 -6.17
CA ASP A 65 -10.61 -31.49 -6.36
C ASP A 65 -11.88 -32.27 -6.64
N VAL A 66 -11.98 -32.76 -7.87
CA VAL A 66 -13.11 -33.58 -8.33
C VAL A 66 -13.06 -34.94 -7.63
N LEU A 67 -14.05 -35.20 -6.79
CA LEU A 67 -14.21 -36.52 -6.19
C LEU A 67 -15.06 -37.43 -7.10
N PRO A 68 -14.70 -38.73 -7.23
CA PRO A 68 -15.47 -39.68 -8.04
C PRO A 68 -16.96 -39.64 -7.70
N THR A 69 -17.79 -39.39 -8.72
CA THR A 69 -19.25 -39.27 -8.57
C THR A 69 -19.95 -40.00 -9.71
N VAL A 70 -21.10 -40.63 -9.42
CA VAL A 70 -21.99 -41.21 -10.44
C VAL A 70 -22.28 -40.17 -11.53
N GLN A 71 -22.35 -40.60 -12.79
CA GLN A 71 -22.55 -39.75 -13.95
C GLN A 71 -23.90 -40.04 -14.61
N VAL A 72 -24.57 -39.04 -15.16
CA VAL A 72 -25.83 -39.19 -15.91
C VAL A 72 -25.64 -38.91 -17.40
N ASP A 73 -26.57 -39.36 -18.25
CA ASP A 73 -26.59 -39.11 -19.70
C ASP A 73 -27.40 -37.88 -20.11
N GLY A 74 -27.74 -37.01 -19.16
CA GLY A 74 -28.51 -35.80 -19.40
C GLY A 74 -28.22 -34.69 -18.39
N VAL A 75 -29.26 -34.01 -17.92
CA VAL A 75 -29.16 -32.83 -17.06
C VAL A 75 -29.77 -33.07 -15.68
N VAL A 76 -29.12 -32.57 -14.63
CA VAL A 76 -29.66 -32.51 -13.26
C VAL A 76 -30.05 -31.08 -12.92
N TRP A 77 -31.33 -30.86 -12.59
CA TRP A 77 -31.84 -29.52 -12.26
C TRP A 77 -32.02 -29.27 -10.77
N GLN A 78 -32.23 -30.32 -9.96
CA GLN A 78 -32.40 -30.15 -8.52
C GLN A 78 -31.90 -31.35 -7.75
N GLN A 79 -31.42 -31.08 -6.54
CA GLN A 79 -30.90 -32.07 -5.63
C GLN A 79 -31.34 -31.78 -4.19
N THR A 80 -31.35 -32.81 -3.36
CA THR A 80 -31.50 -32.67 -1.90
C THR A 80 -30.68 -33.75 -1.18
N VAL A 81 -30.31 -33.48 0.07
CA VAL A 81 -29.46 -34.37 0.87
C VAL A 81 -30.20 -34.82 2.13
N ILE A 82 -30.21 -36.13 2.38
CA ILE A 82 -30.65 -36.73 3.64
C ILE A 82 -29.47 -37.50 4.23
N GLY A 83 -28.85 -36.93 5.27
CA GLY A 83 -27.64 -37.49 5.87
C GLY A 83 -26.52 -37.64 4.84
N ASN A 84 -26.23 -38.88 4.44
CA ASN A 84 -25.20 -39.21 3.45
C ASN A 84 -25.76 -39.53 2.06
N THR A 85 -27.06 -39.43 1.83
CA THR A 85 -27.69 -39.75 0.54
C THR A 85 -28.08 -38.47 -0.18
N VAL A 86 -27.59 -38.32 -1.41
CA VAL A 86 -28.04 -37.28 -2.34
C VAL A 86 -29.11 -37.87 -3.24
N TYR A 87 -30.24 -37.19 -3.37
CA TYR A 87 -31.27 -37.48 -4.36
C TYR A 87 -31.20 -36.42 -5.46
N ALA A 88 -31.04 -36.86 -6.70
CA ALA A 88 -30.90 -35.97 -7.85
C ALA A 88 -32.04 -36.22 -8.84
N VAL A 89 -32.65 -35.14 -9.32
CA VAL A 89 -33.74 -35.16 -10.30
C VAL A 89 -33.41 -34.29 -11.51
N GLY A 90 -33.92 -34.69 -12.67
CA GLY A 90 -33.64 -33.97 -13.90
C GLY A 90 -34.28 -34.60 -15.12
N GLN A 91 -33.58 -34.53 -16.26
CA GLN A 91 -33.91 -35.26 -17.47
C GLN A 91 -32.72 -36.12 -17.89
N PHE A 92 -32.82 -37.42 -17.62
CA PHE A 92 -31.80 -38.43 -17.94
C PHE A 92 -32.44 -39.82 -17.93
N THR A 93 -31.82 -40.77 -18.61
CA THR A 93 -32.33 -42.15 -18.73
C THR A 93 -31.41 -43.19 -18.13
N THR A 94 -30.14 -42.86 -17.96
CA THR A 94 -29.15 -43.79 -17.39
C THR A 94 -28.18 -43.09 -16.45
N ALA A 95 -27.62 -43.88 -15.53
CA ALA A 95 -26.51 -43.49 -14.68
C ALA A 95 -25.35 -44.46 -14.87
N ARG A 96 -24.11 -44.02 -14.71
CA ARG A 96 -22.90 -44.87 -14.78
C ARG A 96 -21.89 -44.51 -13.69
N PRO A 97 -21.01 -45.44 -13.28
CA PRO A 97 -19.97 -45.14 -12.30
C PRO A 97 -19.00 -44.04 -12.78
N ALA A 98 -18.34 -43.39 -11.82
CA ALA A 98 -17.24 -42.46 -12.10
C ALA A 98 -16.18 -43.12 -13.00
N GLY A 99 -15.60 -42.35 -13.92
CA GLY A 99 -14.57 -42.84 -14.85
C GLY A 99 -15.06 -43.74 -16.00
N SER A 100 -16.30 -44.25 -15.95
CA SER A 100 -16.87 -45.01 -17.09
C SER A 100 -17.13 -44.09 -18.28
N ALA A 101 -16.75 -44.54 -19.48
CA ALA A 101 -17.03 -43.84 -20.74
C ALA A 101 -18.55 -43.73 -20.98
N ALA A 102 -18.96 -42.72 -21.75
CA ALA A 102 -20.37 -42.56 -22.12
C ALA A 102 -20.91 -43.83 -22.80
N GLY A 103 -22.09 -44.28 -22.38
CA GLY A 103 -22.72 -45.51 -22.87
C GLY A 103 -22.20 -46.83 -22.30
N VAL A 104 -21.18 -46.81 -21.43
CA VAL A 104 -20.57 -48.01 -20.83
C VAL A 104 -20.94 -48.15 -19.35
N ASN A 105 -21.17 -49.38 -18.87
CA ASN A 105 -21.54 -49.70 -17.48
C ASN A 105 -22.79 -48.92 -17.00
N THR A 106 -23.75 -48.71 -17.88
CA THR A 106 -24.96 -47.93 -17.59
C THR A 106 -25.96 -48.75 -16.79
N THR A 107 -26.60 -48.08 -15.84
CA THR A 107 -27.75 -48.55 -15.05
C THR A 107 -28.96 -47.68 -15.40
N PRO A 108 -30.11 -48.25 -15.76
CA PRO A 108 -31.31 -47.46 -16.03
C PRO A 108 -31.74 -46.60 -14.83
N ARG A 109 -31.94 -45.30 -15.07
CA ARG A 109 -32.43 -44.32 -14.07
C ARG A 109 -33.29 -43.30 -14.80
N ALA A 110 -34.60 -43.41 -14.66
CA ALA A 110 -35.54 -42.54 -15.38
C ALA A 110 -35.82 -41.28 -14.56
N ASN A 111 -35.07 -40.20 -14.85
CA ASN A 111 -35.23 -38.84 -14.33
C ASN A 111 -35.04 -38.64 -12.81
N ILE A 112 -34.70 -39.70 -12.07
CA ILE A 112 -34.38 -39.67 -10.64
C ILE A 112 -33.33 -40.73 -10.30
N LEU A 113 -32.40 -40.39 -9.39
CA LEU A 113 -31.45 -41.34 -8.80
C LEU A 113 -31.07 -40.93 -7.38
N ALA A 114 -30.40 -41.83 -6.67
CA ALA A 114 -29.75 -41.53 -5.39
C ALA A 114 -28.30 -42.04 -5.37
N PHE A 115 -27.42 -41.34 -4.67
CA PHE A 115 -26.02 -41.76 -4.48
C PHE A 115 -25.51 -41.39 -3.08
N ASP A 116 -24.47 -42.10 -2.62
CA ASP A 116 -23.82 -41.80 -1.34
C ASP A 116 -22.83 -40.64 -1.51
N ILE A 117 -22.99 -39.56 -0.75
CA ILE A 117 -22.21 -38.31 -0.88
C ILE A 117 -20.71 -38.49 -0.54
N ARG A 118 -20.36 -39.50 0.27
CA ARG A 118 -18.98 -39.74 0.71
C ARG A 118 -18.19 -40.48 -0.37
N THR A 119 -18.86 -41.38 -1.08
CA THR A 119 -18.24 -42.26 -2.09
C THR A 119 -18.55 -41.88 -3.53
N GLY A 120 -19.65 -41.17 -3.77
CA GLY A 120 -20.21 -40.89 -5.08
C GLY A 120 -20.88 -42.10 -5.76
N ALA A 121 -20.98 -43.24 -5.07
CA ALA A 121 -21.52 -44.46 -5.64
C ALA A 121 -23.05 -44.41 -5.74
N LEU A 122 -23.59 -44.89 -6.87
CA LEU A 122 -25.02 -45.05 -7.07
C LEU A 122 -25.61 -45.98 -6.01
N ILE A 123 -26.68 -45.55 -5.34
CA ILE A 123 -27.44 -46.38 -4.41
C ILE A 123 -28.45 -47.19 -5.23
N THR A 124 -28.16 -48.47 -5.45
CA THR A 124 -28.98 -49.33 -6.32
C THR A 124 -30.28 -49.77 -5.68
N SER A 125 -30.37 -49.80 -4.35
CA SER A 125 -31.60 -50.12 -3.60
C SER A 125 -32.68 -49.06 -3.75
N PHE A 126 -32.31 -47.82 -4.08
CA PHE A 126 -33.25 -46.78 -4.49
C PHE A 126 -33.45 -46.86 -6.00
N ASN A 127 -34.63 -47.30 -6.43
CA ASN A 127 -34.94 -47.56 -7.84
C ASN A 127 -36.29 -46.98 -8.27
N ALA A 128 -36.50 -45.69 -7.97
CA ALA A 128 -37.67 -44.97 -8.46
C ALA A 128 -37.56 -44.64 -9.96
N SER A 129 -38.70 -44.51 -10.64
CA SER A 129 -38.78 -44.08 -12.04
C SER A 129 -39.89 -43.05 -12.24
N LEU A 130 -39.59 -42.00 -13.01
CA LEU A 130 -40.55 -40.98 -13.43
C LEU A 130 -40.62 -41.00 -14.96
N ASN A 131 -41.83 -40.98 -15.53
CA ASN A 131 -41.99 -41.04 -16.99
C ASN A 131 -41.70 -39.72 -17.72
N ALA A 132 -41.47 -38.63 -16.98
CA ALA A 132 -40.99 -37.36 -17.50
C ALA A 132 -40.12 -36.67 -16.44
N GLN A 133 -39.58 -35.51 -16.79
CA GLN A 133 -38.65 -34.77 -15.97
C GLN A 133 -39.23 -34.30 -14.63
N ALA A 134 -38.37 -34.28 -13.62
CA ALA A 134 -38.60 -33.59 -12.36
C ALA A 134 -37.73 -32.33 -12.24
N ARG A 135 -38.30 -31.30 -11.60
CA ARG A 135 -37.70 -29.98 -11.40
C ARG A 135 -37.50 -29.65 -9.92
N SER A 136 -38.14 -30.40 -9.02
CA SER A 136 -38.02 -30.20 -7.59
C SER A 136 -37.88 -31.54 -6.86
N VAL A 137 -36.99 -31.57 -5.88
CA VAL A 137 -36.89 -32.65 -4.90
C VAL A 137 -36.56 -32.05 -3.55
N THR A 138 -37.27 -32.46 -2.50
CA THR A 138 -37.01 -32.00 -1.13
C THR A 138 -37.23 -33.12 -0.12
N ALA A 139 -36.47 -33.11 0.96
CA ALA A 139 -36.61 -34.06 2.05
C ALA A 139 -37.82 -33.72 2.93
N SER A 140 -38.46 -34.75 3.47
CA SER A 140 -39.31 -34.59 4.65
C SER A 140 -38.45 -34.25 5.87
N PRO A 141 -38.96 -33.48 6.86
CA PRO A 141 -38.18 -33.10 8.04
C PRO A 141 -37.65 -34.29 8.87
N ASP A 142 -38.30 -35.44 8.82
CA ASP A 142 -37.85 -36.66 9.50
C ASP A 142 -36.88 -37.51 8.66
N GLY A 143 -36.60 -37.10 7.43
CA GLY A 143 -35.69 -37.78 6.50
C GLY A 143 -36.19 -39.12 5.96
N LYS A 144 -37.42 -39.55 6.26
CA LYS A 144 -37.91 -40.89 5.85
C LYS A 144 -38.43 -40.90 4.42
N ARG A 145 -38.73 -39.73 3.86
CA ARG A 145 -39.38 -39.57 2.56
C ARG A 145 -38.79 -38.40 1.80
N ILE A 146 -38.87 -38.47 0.47
CA ILE A 146 -38.64 -37.33 -0.41
C ILE A 146 -39.94 -36.96 -1.13
N TYR A 147 -40.15 -35.67 -1.35
CA TYR A 147 -41.19 -35.15 -2.23
C TYR A 147 -40.57 -34.75 -3.55
N VAL A 148 -41.18 -35.16 -4.66
CA VAL A 148 -40.68 -34.89 -6.01
C VAL A 148 -41.76 -34.17 -6.81
N GLY A 149 -41.39 -33.09 -7.48
CA GLY A 149 -42.25 -32.26 -8.32
C GLY A 149 -41.73 -32.16 -9.75
N GLY A 150 -42.62 -32.23 -10.73
CA GLY A 150 -42.23 -32.12 -12.13
C GLY A 150 -43.38 -32.17 -13.14
N ALA A 151 -43.03 -32.58 -14.36
CA ALA A 151 -43.96 -32.76 -15.48
C ALA A 151 -44.43 -34.22 -15.65
N PHE A 152 -43.95 -35.14 -14.81
CA PHE A 152 -44.30 -36.57 -14.88
C PHE A 152 -45.79 -36.82 -14.63
N THR A 153 -46.31 -37.87 -15.23
CA THR A 153 -47.68 -38.35 -15.04
C THR A 153 -47.76 -39.74 -14.40
N GLN A 154 -46.63 -40.44 -14.33
CA GLN A 154 -46.49 -41.74 -13.69
C GLN A 154 -45.22 -41.83 -12.87
N VAL A 155 -45.31 -42.58 -11.77
CA VAL A 155 -44.22 -42.88 -10.84
C VAL A 155 -44.21 -44.37 -10.57
N ASN A 156 -43.08 -45.04 -10.85
CA ASN A 156 -42.94 -46.50 -10.75
C ASN A 156 -44.06 -47.24 -11.51
N GLY A 157 -44.48 -46.72 -12.67
CA GLY A 157 -45.58 -47.25 -13.49
C GLY A 157 -46.99 -47.01 -12.93
N THR A 158 -47.13 -46.38 -11.77
CA THR A 158 -48.44 -46.01 -11.19
C THR A 158 -48.81 -44.59 -11.58
N ASP A 159 -50.08 -44.36 -11.92
CA ASP A 159 -50.60 -43.02 -12.21
C ASP A 159 -50.41 -42.08 -11.00
N ARG A 160 -49.53 -41.11 -11.19
CA ARG A 160 -49.24 -40.06 -10.21
C ARG A 160 -48.73 -38.83 -10.93
N ARG A 161 -49.55 -37.79 -10.96
CA ARG A 161 -49.29 -36.61 -11.78
C ARG A 161 -48.62 -35.50 -10.97
N TYR A 162 -47.53 -34.99 -11.53
CA TYR A 162 -46.82 -33.76 -11.19
C TYR A 162 -46.17 -33.68 -9.81
N VAL A 163 -46.66 -34.42 -8.82
CA VAL A 163 -46.09 -34.47 -7.48
C VAL A 163 -46.23 -35.87 -6.87
N ALA A 164 -45.20 -36.33 -6.18
CA ALA A 164 -45.20 -37.62 -5.49
C ALA A 164 -44.40 -37.56 -4.19
N ALA A 165 -44.72 -38.46 -3.26
CA ALA A 165 -43.87 -38.77 -2.11
C ALA A 165 -43.31 -40.18 -2.28
N LEU A 166 -42.00 -40.34 -2.07
CA LEU A 166 -41.29 -41.61 -2.17
C LEU A 166 -40.64 -41.93 -0.83
N ASP A 167 -40.60 -43.21 -0.49
CA ASP A 167 -39.75 -43.69 0.61
C ASP A 167 -38.28 -43.43 0.28
N ALA A 168 -37.57 -42.76 1.19
CA ALA A 168 -36.21 -42.31 0.95
C ALA A 168 -35.23 -43.48 0.78
N SER A 169 -35.48 -44.63 1.41
CA SER A 169 -34.56 -45.77 1.39
C SER A 169 -34.73 -46.66 0.14
N THR A 170 -35.96 -46.81 -0.33
CA THR A 170 -36.32 -47.76 -1.40
C THR A 170 -36.75 -47.10 -2.71
N GLY A 171 -37.21 -45.85 -2.66
CA GLY A 171 -37.88 -45.21 -3.79
C GLY A 171 -39.29 -45.70 -4.05
N ALA A 172 -39.90 -46.44 -3.11
CA ALA A 172 -41.27 -46.90 -3.21
C ALA A 172 -42.26 -45.73 -3.16
N LEU A 173 -43.31 -45.79 -3.99
CA LEU A 173 -44.35 -44.75 -4.02
C LEU A 173 -45.20 -44.80 -2.75
N ILE A 174 -45.33 -43.65 -2.09
CA ILE A 174 -46.19 -43.49 -0.91
C ILE A 174 -47.58 -43.11 -1.40
N THR A 175 -48.45 -44.12 -1.48
CA THR A 175 -49.76 -44.00 -2.11
C THR A 175 -50.73 -43.11 -1.33
N SER A 176 -50.60 -43.00 0.00
CA SER A 176 -51.43 -42.14 0.85
C SER A 176 -51.24 -40.63 0.59
N PHE A 177 -50.11 -40.22 0.01
CA PHE A 177 -49.89 -38.82 -0.36
C PHE A 177 -50.22 -38.65 -1.83
N ALA A 178 -51.45 -38.30 -2.22
CA ALA A 178 -51.90 -38.27 -3.62
C ALA A 178 -52.66 -36.99 -4.02
N PRO A 179 -52.06 -35.79 -3.93
CA PRO A 179 -52.77 -34.56 -4.29
C PRO A 179 -52.99 -34.48 -5.82
N LEU A 180 -54.18 -34.03 -6.23
CA LEU A 180 -54.55 -33.88 -7.64
C LEU A 180 -54.22 -32.48 -8.15
N VAL A 181 -52.96 -32.25 -8.53
CA VAL A 181 -52.51 -30.92 -9.01
C VAL A 181 -52.81 -30.77 -10.50
N ALA A 182 -53.40 -29.63 -10.89
CA ALA A 182 -53.86 -29.37 -12.25
C ALA A 182 -52.76 -28.75 -13.15
N SER A 183 -51.58 -29.39 -13.21
CA SER A 183 -50.37 -29.12 -14.03
C SER A 183 -49.08 -29.23 -13.18
N ARG A 184 -47.92 -28.95 -13.78
CA ARG A 184 -46.58 -29.18 -13.23
C ARG A 184 -46.31 -28.44 -11.90
N VAL A 185 -45.57 -29.11 -11.02
CA VAL A 185 -45.01 -28.57 -9.77
C VAL A 185 -43.51 -28.38 -9.96
N ASN A 186 -43.01 -27.16 -9.75
CA ASN A 186 -41.61 -26.79 -9.96
C ASN A 186 -40.87 -26.46 -8.67
N ALA A 187 -41.58 -26.24 -7.56
CA ALA A 187 -41.02 -25.97 -6.25
C ALA A 187 -41.78 -26.75 -5.16
N ILE A 188 -41.06 -27.32 -4.19
CA ILE A 188 -41.64 -27.98 -3.03
C ILE A 188 -40.79 -27.65 -1.80
N VAL A 189 -41.46 -27.30 -0.70
CA VAL A 189 -40.86 -27.23 0.63
C VAL A 189 -41.77 -27.91 1.63
N ALA A 190 -41.19 -28.71 2.54
CA ALA A 190 -41.93 -29.56 3.46
C ALA A 190 -41.63 -29.20 4.92
N THR A 191 -42.68 -29.20 5.73
CA THR A 191 -42.65 -29.08 7.20
C THR A 191 -43.37 -30.29 7.81
N PRO A 192 -43.33 -30.48 9.15
CA PRO A 192 -44.08 -31.56 9.79
C PRO A 192 -45.60 -31.46 9.56
N ASP A 193 -46.11 -30.25 9.33
CA ASP A 193 -47.55 -29.96 9.30
C ASP A 193 -48.09 -29.69 7.88
N ALA A 194 -47.23 -29.30 6.94
CA ALA A 194 -47.61 -28.90 5.59
C ALA A 194 -46.52 -29.22 4.55
N VAL A 195 -46.95 -29.63 3.36
CA VAL A 195 -46.14 -29.66 2.13
C VAL A 195 -46.64 -28.53 1.23
N TYR A 196 -45.81 -27.50 1.05
CA TYR A 196 -46.08 -26.38 0.16
C TYR A 196 -45.65 -26.74 -1.26
N LEU A 197 -46.52 -26.49 -2.23
CA LEU A 197 -46.35 -26.78 -3.65
C LEU A 197 -46.36 -25.46 -4.41
N GLY A 198 -45.38 -25.28 -5.29
CA GLY A 198 -45.24 -24.12 -6.18
C GLY A 198 -45.04 -24.59 -7.63
N GLY A 199 -45.61 -23.89 -8.60
CA GLY A 199 -45.39 -24.19 -10.02
C GLY A 199 -46.47 -23.61 -10.93
N TRP A 200 -46.59 -24.16 -12.14
CA TRP A 200 -47.54 -23.67 -13.13
C TRP A 200 -48.84 -24.48 -13.09
N PHE A 201 -49.60 -24.37 -12.01
CA PHE A 201 -50.91 -25.03 -11.86
C PHE A 201 -52.01 -24.04 -11.46
N THR A 202 -53.25 -24.44 -11.71
CA THR A 202 -54.45 -23.59 -11.46
C THR A 202 -55.40 -24.18 -10.42
N GLY A 203 -55.14 -25.39 -9.93
CA GLY A 203 -55.98 -26.05 -8.95
C GLY A 203 -55.34 -27.27 -8.29
N VAL A 204 -55.89 -27.62 -7.13
CA VAL A 204 -55.60 -28.86 -6.39
C VAL A 204 -56.93 -29.52 -6.03
N GLY A 205 -57.19 -30.70 -6.56
CA GLY A 205 -58.53 -31.30 -6.54
C GLY A 205 -59.53 -30.45 -7.32
N SER A 206 -60.70 -30.18 -6.73
CA SER A 206 -61.71 -29.28 -7.29
C SER A 206 -61.51 -27.81 -6.88
N ALA A 207 -60.57 -27.52 -5.98
CA ALA A 207 -60.34 -26.17 -5.49
C ALA A 207 -59.35 -25.41 -6.38
N ARG A 208 -59.69 -24.15 -6.68
CA ARG A 208 -58.77 -23.23 -7.36
C ARG A 208 -57.59 -22.89 -6.43
N ARG A 209 -56.38 -23.01 -6.98
CA ARG A 209 -55.10 -22.70 -6.35
C ARG A 209 -54.17 -22.18 -7.44
N ASP A 210 -53.93 -20.89 -7.46
CA ASP A 210 -53.14 -20.27 -8.51
C ASP A 210 -51.65 -20.34 -8.16
N LYS A 211 -50.98 -21.35 -8.72
CA LYS A 211 -49.52 -21.62 -8.68
C LYS A 211 -48.92 -21.98 -7.34
N VAL A 212 -49.62 -21.73 -6.23
CA VAL A 212 -49.20 -22.15 -4.89
C VAL A 212 -50.34 -22.84 -4.14
N ALA A 213 -50.00 -23.85 -3.35
CA ALA A 213 -50.93 -24.57 -2.49
C ALA A 213 -50.18 -25.22 -1.32
N ALA A 214 -50.89 -25.56 -0.24
CA ALA A 214 -50.34 -26.40 0.82
C ALA A 214 -51.24 -27.63 1.02
N VAL A 215 -50.63 -28.79 1.25
CA VAL A 215 -51.33 -30.05 1.52
C VAL A 215 -50.75 -30.74 2.75
N SER A 216 -51.56 -31.55 3.42
CA SER A 216 -51.13 -32.35 4.56
C SER A 216 -50.06 -33.38 4.16
N PRO A 217 -48.94 -33.49 4.90
CA PRO A 217 -47.90 -34.49 4.64
C PRO A 217 -48.36 -35.94 4.80
N THR A 218 -49.44 -36.19 5.55
CA THR A 218 -49.89 -37.54 5.92
C THR A 218 -50.87 -38.15 4.93
N ASN A 219 -51.76 -37.34 4.38
CA ASN A 219 -52.88 -37.80 3.54
C ASN A 219 -53.15 -36.92 2.32
N ALA A 220 -52.29 -35.94 2.04
CA ALA A 220 -52.44 -34.98 0.94
C ALA A 220 -53.73 -34.16 0.95
N ALA A 221 -54.44 -34.06 2.09
CA ALA A 221 -55.60 -33.19 2.22
C ALA A 221 -55.20 -31.73 1.98
N LEU A 222 -55.99 -31.01 1.17
CA LEU A 222 -55.74 -29.60 0.88
C LEU A 222 -55.88 -28.74 2.14
N LEU A 223 -54.88 -27.92 2.43
CA LEU A 223 -54.88 -27.01 3.58
C LEU A 223 -55.48 -25.63 3.20
N PRO A 224 -55.91 -24.83 4.20
CA PRO A 224 -56.53 -23.52 3.96
C PRO A 224 -55.64 -22.48 3.27
N TRP A 225 -54.31 -22.65 3.30
CA TRP A 225 -53.36 -21.71 2.71
C TRP A 225 -53.59 -21.58 1.20
N ASN A 226 -53.98 -20.37 0.77
CA ASN A 226 -54.46 -20.08 -0.59
C ASN A 226 -54.05 -18.68 -1.10
N PRO A 227 -52.75 -18.35 -1.20
CA PRO A 227 -52.33 -17.16 -1.92
C PRO A 227 -52.61 -17.28 -3.42
N THR A 228 -52.82 -16.15 -4.10
CA THR A 228 -53.00 -16.06 -5.55
C THR A 228 -51.77 -15.44 -6.20
N VAL A 229 -51.02 -16.23 -6.98
CA VAL A 229 -49.81 -15.75 -7.68
C VAL A 229 -50.09 -15.56 -9.18
N THR A 230 -49.90 -14.35 -9.70
CA THR A 230 -50.27 -13.99 -11.09
C THR A 230 -49.06 -13.66 -11.96
N GLY A 231 -49.18 -13.92 -13.28
CA GLY A 231 -48.21 -13.54 -14.32
C GLY A 231 -46.80 -14.11 -14.19
N GLY A 232 -46.56 -15.39 -14.53
CA GLY A 232 -45.25 -16.09 -14.41
C GLY A 232 -45.37 -17.43 -13.67
N ASP A 233 -44.28 -18.13 -13.39
CA ASP A 233 -44.18 -19.42 -12.69
C ASP A 233 -43.58 -19.23 -11.28
N VAL A 234 -43.74 -20.22 -10.40
CA VAL A 234 -43.05 -20.31 -9.10
C VAL A 234 -42.03 -21.45 -9.18
N THR A 235 -40.75 -21.11 -9.07
CA THR A 235 -39.63 -22.03 -9.31
C THR A 235 -38.86 -22.39 -8.04
N SER A 236 -39.00 -21.62 -6.96
CA SER A 236 -38.37 -21.96 -5.69
C SER A 236 -39.18 -21.48 -4.48
N MET A 237 -39.00 -22.14 -3.33
CA MET A 237 -39.66 -21.77 -2.07
C MET A 237 -38.82 -22.18 -0.85
N VAL A 238 -38.89 -21.38 0.21
CA VAL A 238 -38.34 -21.71 1.54
C VAL A 238 -39.35 -21.34 2.64
N VAL A 239 -39.20 -21.96 3.82
CA VAL A 239 -40.05 -21.71 5.00
C VAL A 239 -39.17 -21.23 6.15
N SER A 240 -39.65 -20.24 6.91
CA SER A 240 -38.91 -19.70 8.05
C SER A 240 -38.71 -20.77 9.14
N PRO A 241 -37.64 -20.69 9.96
CA PRO A 241 -37.39 -21.65 11.03
C PRO A 241 -38.55 -21.80 12.03
N ASP A 242 -39.26 -20.71 12.31
CA ASP A 242 -40.45 -20.69 13.18
C ASP A 242 -41.75 -21.14 12.47
N ARG A 243 -41.67 -21.44 11.17
CA ARG A 243 -42.77 -21.88 10.27
C ARG A 243 -43.88 -20.85 10.09
N THR A 244 -43.64 -19.57 10.38
CA THR A 244 -44.65 -18.52 10.23
C THR A 244 -44.69 -17.91 8.83
N LYS A 245 -43.61 -18.04 8.04
CA LYS A 245 -43.46 -17.44 6.71
C LYS A 245 -43.07 -18.48 5.66
N VAL A 246 -43.61 -18.31 4.46
CA VAL A 246 -43.22 -18.99 3.23
C VAL A 246 -42.72 -17.93 2.26
N VAL A 247 -41.46 -17.99 1.87
CA VAL A 247 -40.94 -17.13 0.80
C VAL A 247 -40.99 -17.91 -0.50
N VAL A 248 -41.59 -17.31 -1.52
CA VAL A 248 -41.73 -17.88 -2.86
C VAL A 248 -40.93 -17.05 -3.86
N GLY A 249 -40.28 -17.73 -4.81
CA GLY A 249 -39.45 -17.14 -5.86
C GLY A 249 -39.82 -17.69 -7.23
N GLY A 250 -39.71 -16.87 -8.26
CA GLY A 250 -39.97 -17.23 -9.64
C GLY A 250 -39.94 -16.02 -10.56
N ASN A 251 -40.69 -16.08 -11.66
CA ASN A 251 -40.83 -14.94 -12.58
C ASN A 251 -42.22 -14.31 -12.55
N PHE A 252 -42.95 -14.53 -11.45
CA PHE A 252 -44.29 -14.00 -11.26
C PHE A 252 -44.30 -12.48 -11.03
N THR A 253 -45.41 -11.79 -11.32
CA THR A 253 -45.49 -10.32 -11.18
C THR A 253 -46.21 -9.85 -9.92
N THR A 254 -47.18 -10.62 -9.41
CA THR A 254 -47.96 -10.23 -8.22
C THR A 254 -48.35 -11.42 -7.36
N VAL A 255 -48.54 -11.15 -6.06
CA VAL A 255 -49.09 -12.09 -5.07
C VAL A 255 -50.22 -11.38 -4.33
N ASN A 256 -51.41 -11.98 -4.32
CA ASN A 256 -52.65 -11.40 -3.75
C ASN A 256 -52.93 -9.97 -4.23
N GLY A 257 -52.59 -9.66 -5.50
CA GLY A 257 -52.76 -8.34 -6.09
C GLY A 257 -51.70 -7.30 -5.71
N ALA A 258 -50.82 -7.59 -4.74
CA ALA A 258 -49.68 -6.73 -4.41
C ALA A 258 -48.52 -6.97 -5.38
N THR A 259 -47.89 -5.89 -5.84
CA THR A 259 -46.71 -5.90 -6.72
C THR A 259 -45.49 -6.41 -5.97
N ASN A 260 -45.29 -7.72 -6.03
CA ASN A 260 -44.16 -8.44 -5.43
C ASN A 260 -43.55 -9.25 -6.55
N ALA A 261 -42.66 -8.59 -7.27
CA ALA A 261 -42.26 -9.02 -8.59
C ALA A 261 -41.03 -9.94 -8.46
N GLY A 262 -41.20 -11.20 -8.83
CA GLY A 262 -40.18 -12.24 -8.76
C GLY A 262 -40.10 -13.00 -7.43
N TRP A 263 -40.51 -12.37 -6.32
CA TRP A 263 -40.50 -12.99 -5.00
C TRP A 263 -41.40 -12.29 -3.98
N ALA A 264 -41.86 -13.05 -2.97
CA ALA A 264 -42.70 -12.54 -1.90
C ALA A 264 -42.56 -13.37 -0.61
N SER A 265 -42.66 -12.71 0.55
CA SER A 265 -42.90 -13.36 1.85
C SER A 265 -44.40 -13.46 2.11
N ILE A 266 -44.87 -14.66 2.45
CA ILE A 266 -46.29 -14.97 2.65
C ILE A 266 -46.45 -15.64 4.01
N ASN A 267 -47.38 -15.12 4.81
CA ASN A 267 -47.71 -15.74 6.08
C ASN A 267 -48.29 -17.15 5.88
N ALA A 268 -47.70 -18.12 6.58
CA ALA A 268 -48.01 -19.54 6.45
C ALA A 268 -49.42 -19.91 6.94
N SER A 269 -50.02 -19.09 7.82
CA SER A 269 -51.34 -19.35 8.40
C SER A 269 -52.46 -18.52 7.78
N THR A 270 -52.20 -17.25 7.49
CA THR A 270 -53.24 -16.31 7.00
C THR A 270 -53.23 -16.11 5.50
N SER A 271 -52.19 -16.58 4.80
CA SER A 271 -51.92 -16.28 3.39
C SER A 271 -51.72 -14.78 3.08
N ALA A 272 -51.58 -13.93 4.10
CA ALA A 272 -51.28 -12.52 3.91
C ALA A 272 -49.86 -12.34 3.35
N VAL A 273 -49.69 -11.40 2.42
CA VAL A 273 -48.36 -10.99 1.96
C VAL A 273 -47.76 -10.06 2.99
N GLU A 274 -46.53 -10.36 3.42
CA GLU A 274 -45.81 -9.57 4.42
C GLU A 274 -44.88 -8.56 3.73
N PRO A 275 -44.59 -7.41 4.38
CA PRO A 275 -43.57 -6.49 3.89
C PRO A 275 -42.23 -7.19 3.68
N TRP A 276 -41.59 -6.89 2.54
CA TRP A 276 -40.34 -7.52 2.13
C TRP A 276 -39.44 -6.45 1.52
N ALA A 277 -38.54 -5.88 2.32
CA ALA A 277 -37.80 -4.66 1.99
C ALA A 277 -36.97 -4.79 0.71
N VAL A 278 -36.48 -6.00 0.41
CA VAL A 278 -35.71 -6.27 -0.81
C VAL A 278 -36.47 -5.96 -2.11
N ASN A 279 -37.81 -5.96 -2.09
CA ASN A 279 -38.61 -5.61 -3.26
C ASN A 279 -38.47 -4.14 -3.69
N SER A 280 -37.93 -3.25 -2.83
CA SER A 280 -37.68 -1.86 -3.21
C SER A 280 -36.44 -1.70 -4.10
N PHE A 281 -35.60 -2.74 -4.25
CA PHE A 281 -34.39 -2.68 -5.05
C PHE A 281 -34.05 -3.96 -5.82
N ILE A 282 -34.76 -5.08 -5.69
CA ILE A 282 -34.62 -6.24 -6.60
C ILE A 282 -36.00 -6.67 -7.09
N ASN A 283 -36.13 -6.79 -8.41
CA ASN A 283 -37.34 -7.22 -9.10
C ASN A 283 -36.98 -8.07 -10.31
N ASN A 284 -37.02 -9.39 -10.12
CA ASN A 284 -36.75 -10.36 -11.17
C ASN A 284 -38.07 -11.00 -11.62
N SER A 285 -38.81 -10.34 -12.48
CA SER A 285 -40.13 -10.81 -12.94
C SER A 285 -40.30 -10.76 -14.46
N GLY A 286 -41.36 -11.42 -14.95
CA GLY A 286 -41.71 -11.41 -16.36
C GLY A 286 -40.98 -12.47 -17.18
N THR A 287 -40.87 -12.28 -18.49
CA THR A 287 -40.26 -13.30 -19.37
C THR A 287 -38.73 -13.18 -19.45
N GLY A 288 -38.16 -12.07 -18.98
CA GLY A 288 -36.73 -11.77 -19.06
C GLY A 288 -35.93 -11.97 -17.78
N ALA A 289 -36.57 -12.19 -16.63
CA ALA A 289 -35.88 -12.33 -15.36
C ALA A 289 -36.67 -13.24 -14.39
N ALA A 290 -35.97 -13.92 -13.49
CA ALA A 290 -36.59 -14.70 -12.42
C ALA A 290 -35.70 -14.78 -11.18
N ILE A 291 -36.32 -15.00 -10.01
CA ILE A 291 -35.65 -15.61 -8.87
C ILE A 291 -35.66 -17.13 -9.08
N THR A 292 -34.49 -17.71 -9.29
CA THR A 292 -34.32 -19.09 -9.75
C THR A 292 -34.24 -20.09 -8.60
N GLY A 293 -33.56 -19.72 -7.52
CA GLY A 293 -33.26 -20.58 -6.39
C GLY A 293 -33.38 -19.83 -5.08
N LEU A 294 -33.88 -20.53 -4.06
CA LEU A 294 -33.97 -20.07 -2.68
C LEU A 294 -33.40 -21.15 -1.76
N THR A 295 -32.57 -20.72 -0.83
CA THR A 295 -32.17 -21.51 0.35
C THR A 295 -32.26 -20.60 1.57
N SER A 296 -32.18 -21.16 2.78
CA SER A 296 -32.22 -20.37 4.00
C SER A 296 -31.49 -21.04 5.14
N ASP A 297 -31.07 -20.24 6.10
CA ASP A 297 -30.66 -20.68 7.42
C ASP A 297 -31.54 -20.04 8.51
N ALA A 298 -31.03 -19.99 9.74
CA ALA A 298 -31.75 -19.40 10.88
C ALA A 298 -31.99 -17.90 10.72
N ASP A 299 -31.10 -17.19 10.02
CA ASP A 299 -31.02 -15.73 10.03
C ASP A 299 -31.45 -15.13 8.69
N TYR A 300 -31.12 -15.80 7.59
CA TYR A 300 -31.26 -15.25 6.24
C TYR A 300 -31.95 -16.20 5.26
N VAL A 301 -32.63 -15.59 4.29
CA VAL A 301 -33.03 -16.17 3.02
C VAL A 301 -31.98 -15.77 1.99
N TYR A 302 -31.44 -16.75 1.28
CA TYR A 302 -30.53 -16.53 0.15
C TYR A 302 -31.27 -16.78 -1.15
N ALA A 303 -31.13 -15.87 -2.11
CA ALA A 303 -31.76 -15.98 -3.41
C ALA A 303 -30.74 -15.85 -4.54
N SER A 304 -30.96 -16.60 -5.63
CA SER A 304 -30.26 -16.44 -6.90
C SER A 304 -31.20 -15.91 -7.99
N GLY A 305 -30.65 -15.20 -8.98
CA GLY A 305 -31.43 -14.63 -10.08
C GLY A 305 -30.71 -14.60 -11.43
N TYR A 306 -31.51 -14.42 -12.49
CA TYR A 306 -31.05 -14.15 -13.86
C TYR A 306 -31.73 -12.91 -14.44
N ASP A 307 -31.08 -12.23 -15.39
CA ASP A 307 -31.64 -11.13 -16.18
C ASP A 307 -31.18 -11.15 -17.65
N PHE A 308 -32.02 -11.68 -18.53
CA PHE A 308 -31.75 -11.77 -19.97
C PHE A 308 -31.90 -10.44 -20.71
N ASN A 309 -32.69 -9.50 -20.20
CA ASN A 309 -33.05 -8.28 -20.95
C ASN A 309 -32.33 -7.01 -20.44
N GLY A 310 -31.60 -7.10 -19.32
CA GLY A 310 -30.85 -5.98 -18.75
C GLY A 310 -31.70 -4.75 -18.40
N VAL A 311 -33.01 -4.93 -18.16
CA VAL A 311 -33.97 -3.81 -18.01
C VAL A 311 -34.38 -3.60 -16.56
N GLY A 312 -34.04 -2.43 -16.03
CA GLY A 312 -34.68 -1.85 -14.86
C GLY A 312 -34.09 -2.32 -13.53
N THR A 313 -34.85 -3.15 -12.80
CA THR A 313 -34.60 -3.48 -11.39
C THR A 313 -34.19 -4.93 -11.12
N ALA A 314 -33.96 -5.71 -12.17
CA ALA A 314 -33.56 -7.11 -12.10
C ALA A 314 -32.09 -7.28 -11.66
N PHE A 315 -31.77 -8.48 -11.17
CA PHE A 315 -30.53 -8.82 -10.46
C PHE A 315 -29.97 -10.17 -10.94
N GLU A 316 -28.66 -10.21 -11.13
CA GLU A 316 -27.88 -11.43 -11.35
C GLU A 316 -26.94 -11.62 -10.14
N GLY A 317 -26.70 -12.88 -9.76
CA GLY A 317 -25.86 -13.21 -8.59
C GLY A 317 -26.67 -13.74 -7.40
N VAL A 318 -26.10 -13.61 -6.21
CA VAL A 318 -26.67 -14.05 -4.93
C VAL A 318 -26.98 -12.88 -3.99
N VAL A 319 -28.13 -12.92 -3.33
CA VAL A 319 -28.53 -11.94 -2.31
C VAL A 319 -28.91 -12.62 -0.99
N ALA A 320 -28.50 -12.04 0.13
CA ALA A 320 -28.89 -12.46 1.48
C ALA A 320 -29.86 -11.46 2.11
N ALA A 321 -31.10 -11.87 2.37
CA ALA A 321 -32.17 -11.07 2.95
C ALA A 321 -32.60 -11.61 4.32
N ARG A 322 -32.83 -10.72 5.30
CA ARG A 322 -33.23 -11.12 6.66
C ARG A 322 -34.65 -11.67 6.71
N TRP A 323 -34.89 -12.72 7.51
CA TRP A 323 -36.23 -13.28 7.71
C TRP A 323 -37.26 -12.28 8.30
N SER A 324 -36.81 -11.37 9.17
CA SER A 324 -37.69 -10.46 9.91
C SER A 324 -38.41 -9.47 9.00
N ASP A 325 -37.67 -8.79 8.11
CA ASP A 325 -38.14 -7.64 7.32
C ASP A 325 -37.76 -7.71 5.83
N GLY A 326 -36.97 -8.69 5.41
CA GLY A 326 -36.46 -8.79 4.05
C GLY A 326 -35.40 -7.75 3.71
N ALA A 327 -34.79 -7.06 4.67
CA ALA A 327 -33.69 -6.14 4.39
C ALA A 327 -32.45 -6.93 3.95
N VAL A 328 -31.71 -6.39 2.98
CA VAL A 328 -30.48 -7.03 2.50
C VAL A 328 -29.33 -6.83 3.46
N ASN A 329 -28.68 -7.94 3.76
CA ASN A 329 -27.43 -7.99 4.53
C ASN A 329 -26.24 -7.74 3.60
N TRP A 330 -26.20 -8.46 2.49
CA TRP A 330 -25.26 -8.26 1.39
C TRP A 330 -25.85 -8.82 0.09
N LEU A 331 -25.34 -8.34 -1.03
CA LEU A 331 -25.57 -8.92 -2.34
C LEU A 331 -24.24 -9.05 -3.09
N GLU A 332 -24.15 -10.06 -3.93
CA GLU A 332 -23.06 -10.27 -4.87
C GLU A 332 -23.43 -9.60 -6.20
N ASP A 333 -22.71 -8.55 -6.56
CA ASP A 333 -22.85 -7.87 -7.85
C ASP A 333 -21.85 -8.46 -8.87
N CYS A 334 -22.05 -9.74 -9.17
CA CYS A 334 -21.32 -10.44 -10.22
C CYS A 334 -22.27 -10.76 -11.38
N HIS A 335 -21.86 -10.36 -12.58
CA HIS A 335 -22.69 -10.47 -13.78
C HIS A 335 -22.58 -11.86 -14.38
N GLY A 336 -23.72 -12.39 -14.79
CA GLY A 336 -23.95 -13.73 -15.26
C GLY A 336 -25.06 -14.43 -14.47
N ASP A 337 -25.97 -15.10 -15.18
CA ASP A 337 -27.13 -15.76 -14.60
C ASP A 337 -26.72 -16.75 -13.49
N THR A 338 -27.43 -16.67 -12.37
CA THR A 338 -27.25 -17.58 -11.24
C THR A 338 -28.52 -18.41 -11.07
N TYR A 339 -28.36 -19.73 -11.06
CA TYR A 339 -29.46 -20.69 -11.12
C TYR A 339 -29.80 -21.32 -9.78
N SER A 340 -28.81 -21.45 -8.89
CA SER A 340 -28.99 -22.11 -7.60
C SER A 340 -28.03 -21.53 -6.57
N VAL A 341 -28.48 -21.55 -5.31
CA VAL A 341 -27.72 -21.12 -4.15
C VAL A 341 -27.91 -22.12 -3.01
N TRP A 342 -26.85 -22.40 -2.27
CA TRP A 342 -26.87 -23.26 -1.08
C TRP A 342 -25.88 -22.74 -0.03
N SER A 343 -26.26 -22.77 1.25
CA SER A 343 -25.45 -22.24 2.34
C SER A 343 -25.06 -23.33 3.35
N THR A 344 -23.79 -23.33 3.77
CA THR A 344 -23.33 -24.02 4.99
C THR A 344 -23.57 -23.13 6.21
N GLN A 345 -22.89 -23.42 7.34
CA GLN A 345 -22.85 -22.50 8.47
C GLN A 345 -22.14 -21.17 8.12
N ASP A 346 -21.04 -21.22 7.36
CA ASP A 346 -20.13 -20.08 7.18
C ASP A 346 -20.00 -19.60 5.72
N VAL A 347 -20.37 -20.44 4.75
CA VAL A 347 -20.15 -20.21 3.31
C VAL A 347 -21.45 -20.31 2.52
N VAL A 348 -21.61 -19.49 1.49
CA VAL A 348 -22.68 -19.57 0.50
C VAL A 348 -22.08 -19.95 -0.85
N TYR A 349 -22.54 -21.06 -1.43
CA TYR A 349 -22.13 -21.55 -2.73
C TYR A 349 -23.20 -21.25 -3.78
N SER A 350 -22.78 -20.93 -5.00
CA SER A 350 -23.68 -20.69 -6.13
C SER A 350 -23.35 -21.55 -7.35
N ALA A 351 -24.37 -21.82 -8.16
CA ALA A 351 -24.26 -22.38 -9.50
C ALA A 351 -24.80 -21.37 -10.50
N GLY A 352 -24.04 -21.08 -11.56
CA GLY A 352 -24.35 -20.03 -12.52
C GLY A 352 -23.34 -19.97 -13.65
N HIS A 353 -23.10 -18.78 -14.20
CA HIS A 353 -22.05 -18.54 -15.19
C HIS A 353 -21.37 -17.17 -15.05
N ALA A 354 -21.11 -16.68 -13.84
CA ALA A 354 -20.54 -15.35 -13.63
C ALA A 354 -19.29 -15.06 -14.51
N HIS A 355 -19.31 -13.95 -15.25
CA HIS A 355 -18.24 -13.51 -16.16
C HIS A 355 -17.58 -12.19 -15.75
N TYR A 356 -18.16 -11.49 -14.77
CA TYR A 356 -17.58 -10.29 -14.16
C TYR A 356 -17.92 -10.22 -12.67
N CYS A 357 -16.96 -9.86 -11.83
CA CYS A 357 -17.14 -9.59 -10.40
C CYS A 357 -16.39 -8.33 -9.94
N GLY A 358 -16.01 -7.43 -10.87
CA GLY A 358 -15.16 -6.28 -10.55
C GLY A 358 -15.77 -5.32 -9.52
N ASN A 359 -17.10 -5.22 -9.46
CA ASN A 359 -17.81 -4.35 -8.52
C ASN A 359 -17.68 -4.78 -7.05
N VAL A 360 -17.29 -6.04 -6.83
CA VAL A 360 -17.04 -6.65 -5.50
C VAL A 360 -15.56 -7.02 -5.30
N GLN A 361 -14.65 -6.32 -6.00
CA GLN A 361 -13.19 -6.56 -5.96
C GLN A 361 -12.78 -7.95 -6.49
N GLY A 362 -13.64 -8.58 -7.29
CA GLY A 362 -13.40 -9.86 -7.93
C GLY A 362 -12.77 -9.75 -9.32
N PHE A 363 -12.95 -10.81 -10.12
CA PHE A 363 -12.36 -10.89 -11.45
C PHE A 363 -13.00 -9.93 -12.46
N PRO A 364 -12.19 -9.36 -13.38
CA PRO A 364 -12.70 -8.52 -14.45
C PRO A 364 -13.28 -9.35 -15.60
N GLU A 365 -13.99 -8.67 -16.49
CA GLU A 365 -14.49 -9.20 -17.75
C GLU A 365 -13.31 -9.46 -18.70
N THR A 366 -13.32 -10.58 -19.42
CA THR A 366 -12.28 -10.90 -20.42
C THR A 366 -12.82 -10.78 -21.85
N ASN A 367 -11.92 -10.63 -22.84
CA ASN A 367 -12.28 -10.68 -24.26
C ASN A 367 -11.39 -11.71 -25.01
N PRO A 368 -11.95 -12.83 -25.52
CA PRO A 368 -13.35 -13.25 -25.41
C PRO A 368 -13.78 -13.51 -23.96
N ARG A 369 -15.10 -13.40 -23.71
CA ARG A 369 -15.70 -13.59 -22.39
C ARG A 369 -15.41 -15.00 -21.85
N SER A 370 -14.99 -15.06 -20.58
CA SER A 370 -14.81 -16.29 -19.81
C SER A 370 -15.84 -16.35 -18.69
N TYR A 371 -16.14 -17.56 -18.21
CA TYR A 371 -17.27 -17.81 -17.29
C TYR A 371 -16.84 -18.72 -16.15
N ASN A 372 -17.22 -18.34 -14.93
CA ASN A 372 -17.09 -19.14 -13.71
C ASN A 372 -18.45 -19.76 -13.38
N HIS A 373 -18.50 -21.08 -13.33
CA HIS A 373 -19.77 -21.81 -13.19
C HIS A 373 -20.08 -22.24 -11.75
N ALA A 374 -19.22 -21.90 -10.81
CA ALA A 374 -19.45 -22.08 -9.40
C ALA A 374 -18.65 -21.02 -8.66
N LEU A 375 -19.26 -20.38 -7.66
CA LEU A 375 -18.60 -19.41 -6.79
C LEU A 375 -18.93 -19.71 -5.34
N ALA A 376 -18.12 -19.15 -4.44
CA ALA A 376 -18.30 -19.24 -3.00
C ALA A 376 -18.16 -17.86 -2.36
N PHE A 377 -19.01 -17.57 -1.38
CA PHE A 377 -19.08 -16.29 -0.68
C PHE A 377 -19.09 -16.48 0.83
N GLY A 378 -18.47 -15.55 1.54
CA GLY A 378 -18.64 -15.43 2.98
C GLY A 378 -20.06 -14.98 3.31
N LYS A 379 -20.47 -15.15 4.57
CA LYS A 379 -21.79 -14.69 5.03
C LYS A 379 -21.82 -13.27 5.60
N THR A 380 -20.65 -12.68 5.84
CA THR A 380 -20.52 -11.38 6.50
C THR A 380 -20.17 -10.29 5.48
N PRO A 381 -20.79 -9.11 5.56
CA PRO A 381 -20.36 -7.94 4.81
C PRO A 381 -18.90 -7.58 5.08
N VAL A 382 -18.13 -7.29 4.03
CA VAL A 382 -16.71 -6.91 4.15
C VAL A 382 -16.38 -5.55 3.54
N ALA A 383 -17.18 -5.08 2.58
CA ALA A 383 -17.00 -3.78 1.93
C ALA A 383 -18.28 -3.36 1.19
N THR A 384 -18.26 -2.14 0.65
CA THR A 384 -19.31 -1.60 -0.21
C THR A 384 -19.00 -1.83 -1.69
N ILE A 385 -20.04 -2.16 -2.45
CA ILE A 385 -20.00 -2.34 -3.91
C ILE A 385 -19.54 -1.04 -4.57
N THR A 386 -18.63 -1.16 -5.54
CA THR A 386 -18.19 -0.04 -6.38
C THR A 386 -19.10 0.16 -7.59
N ARG A 387 -19.02 1.34 -8.21
CA ARG A 387 -19.83 1.68 -9.39
C ARG A 387 -19.70 0.66 -10.53
N ASP A 388 -20.84 0.21 -11.05
CA ASP A 388 -20.89 -0.61 -12.25
C ASP A 388 -20.34 0.11 -13.49
N THR A 389 -19.50 -0.58 -14.26
CA THR A 389 -18.94 -0.10 -15.53
C THR A 389 -19.35 -0.93 -16.74
N GLN A 390 -20.15 -1.98 -16.57
CA GLN A 390 -20.53 -2.92 -17.63
C GLN A 390 -21.90 -2.63 -18.25
N GLY A 391 -22.62 -1.62 -17.75
CA GLY A 391 -23.94 -1.23 -18.24
C GLY A 391 -25.08 -2.00 -17.58
N TYR A 392 -24.78 -2.72 -16.50
CA TYR A 392 -25.76 -3.38 -15.66
C TYR A 392 -26.35 -2.39 -14.65
N ARG A 393 -27.31 -2.86 -13.87
CA ARG A 393 -27.83 -2.06 -12.76
C ARG A 393 -26.69 -1.76 -11.78
N ASN A 394 -26.54 -0.49 -11.42
CA ASN A 394 -25.55 -0.08 -10.43
C ASN A 394 -26.08 -0.34 -9.00
N PHE A 395 -25.33 -1.11 -8.22
CA PHE A 395 -25.58 -1.38 -6.80
C PHE A 395 -24.58 -0.67 -5.86
N GLU A 396 -23.82 0.30 -6.36
CA GLU A 396 -22.85 1.09 -5.59
C GLU A 396 -23.36 1.52 -4.20
N GLY A 397 -22.50 1.36 -3.20
CA GLY A 397 -22.79 1.68 -1.80
C GLY A 397 -23.53 0.60 -1.00
N ASN A 398 -24.13 -0.39 -1.66
CA ASN A 398 -24.66 -1.58 -0.97
C ASN A 398 -23.51 -2.46 -0.46
N GLN A 399 -23.79 -3.27 0.55
CA GLN A 399 -22.81 -4.18 1.14
C GLN A 399 -22.62 -5.43 0.26
N HIS A 400 -21.38 -5.90 0.12
CA HIS A 400 -21.06 -7.22 -0.42
C HIS A 400 -20.25 -8.05 0.58
N SER A 401 -20.31 -9.37 0.45
CA SER A 401 -19.48 -10.29 1.20
C SER A 401 -18.18 -10.61 0.45
N ALA A 402 -17.26 -11.30 1.13
CA ALA A 402 -16.01 -11.75 0.51
C ALA A 402 -16.28 -12.83 -0.55
N LEU A 403 -15.75 -12.64 -1.76
CA LEU A 403 -15.60 -13.70 -2.76
C LEU A 403 -14.45 -14.62 -2.33
N LEU A 404 -14.76 -15.89 -2.08
CA LEU A 404 -13.82 -16.85 -1.49
C LEU A 404 -13.03 -17.60 -2.58
N ASN A 405 -11.82 -18.04 -2.25
CA ASN A 405 -10.93 -18.67 -3.23
C ASN A 405 -11.30 -20.14 -3.47
N TRP A 406 -12.25 -20.38 -4.39
CA TRP A 406 -12.66 -21.71 -4.83
C TRP A 406 -12.99 -21.70 -6.33
N TRP A 407 -12.10 -22.28 -7.15
CA TRP A 407 -12.12 -22.14 -8.61
C TRP A 407 -12.18 -23.46 -9.40
N PRO A 408 -13.25 -24.27 -9.26
CA PRO A 408 -13.47 -25.42 -10.12
C PRO A 408 -13.83 -24.98 -11.55
N THR A 409 -13.27 -25.64 -12.56
CA THR A 409 -13.58 -25.34 -13.97
C THR A 409 -14.57 -26.35 -14.52
N PHE A 410 -15.62 -25.87 -15.18
CA PHE A 410 -16.61 -26.73 -15.82
C PHE A 410 -16.56 -26.51 -17.34
N THR A 411 -16.70 -27.60 -18.09
CA THR A 411 -17.03 -27.47 -19.51
C THR A 411 -18.53 -27.31 -19.67
N VAL A 412 -18.92 -26.42 -20.58
CA VAL A 412 -20.33 -26.20 -20.94
C VAL A 412 -20.89 -27.44 -21.64
N GLY A 413 -22.09 -27.87 -21.25
CA GLY A 413 -22.84 -28.93 -21.90
C GLY A 413 -23.82 -28.41 -22.93
N SER A 414 -24.40 -29.31 -23.73
CA SER A 414 -25.33 -28.95 -24.81
C SER A 414 -26.68 -29.67 -24.73
N PHE A 415 -26.93 -30.43 -23.65
CA PHE A 415 -28.09 -31.31 -23.54
C PHE A 415 -29.41 -30.53 -23.62
N THR A 416 -29.47 -29.37 -22.96
CA THR A 416 -30.68 -28.52 -22.96
C THR A 416 -30.78 -27.58 -24.15
N GLY A 417 -29.69 -27.42 -24.91
CA GLY A 417 -29.55 -26.40 -25.95
C GLY A 417 -29.31 -24.97 -25.41
N GLN A 418 -29.26 -24.77 -24.10
CA GLN A 418 -28.97 -23.46 -23.47
C GLN A 418 -27.48 -23.21 -23.26
N TYR A 419 -26.64 -24.20 -23.55
CA TYR A 419 -25.19 -24.10 -23.41
C TYR A 419 -24.75 -23.62 -22.02
N GLN A 420 -25.22 -24.31 -20.98
CA GLN A 420 -24.85 -24.06 -19.58
C GLN A 420 -23.99 -25.19 -19.02
N ALA A 421 -23.40 -24.99 -17.84
CA ALA A 421 -22.67 -26.05 -17.14
C ALA A 421 -23.44 -26.52 -15.90
N THR A 422 -23.42 -25.73 -14.83
CA THR A 422 -24.04 -26.06 -13.54
C THR A 422 -25.45 -25.46 -13.47
N TRP A 423 -26.37 -26.18 -12.84
CA TRP A 423 -27.77 -25.79 -12.66
C TRP A 423 -28.22 -25.85 -11.20
N SER A 424 -27.61 -26.71 -10.39
CA SER A 424 -27.95 -26.89 -8.98
C SER A 424 -26.70 -27.03 -8.11
N VAL A 425 -26.78 -26.50 -6.89
CA VAL A 425 -25.81 -26.70 -5.83
C VAL A 425 -26.52 -27.11 -4.54
N THR A 426 -25.96 -28.09 -3.83
CA THR A 426 -26.41 -28.52 -2.50
C THR A 426 -25.24 -29.15 -1.75
N GLY A 427 -25.46 -29.69 -0.55
CA GLY A 427 -24.40 -30.36 0.18
C GLY A 427 -24.76 -30.69 1.62
N ASN A 428 -23.72 -31.00 2.38
CA ASN A 428 -23.74 -31.10 3.84
C ASN A 428 -22.49 -30.43 4.41
N SER A 429 -22.24 -30.56 5.72
CA SER A 429 -21.07 -29.93 6.37
C SER A 429 -19.71 -30.40 5.85
N GLU A 430 -19.65 -31.49 5.08
CA GLU A 430 -18.41 -32.13 4.61
C GLU A 430 -18.22 -32.02 3.10
N TYR A 431 -19.29 -31.85 2.33
CA TYR A 431 -19.27 -31.93 0.87
C TYR A 431 -20.19 -30.90 0.21
N VAL A 432 -19.72 -30.34 -0.89
CA VAL A 432 -20.52 -29.56 -1.86
C VAL A 432 -20.82 -30.45 -3.06
N VAL A 433 -22.03 -30.40 -3.58
CA VAL A 433 -22.50 -31.21 -4.71
C VAL A 433 -23.09 -30.30 -5.76
N MET A 434 -22.58 -30.41 -6.99
CA MET A 434 -23.06 -29.65 -8.15
C MET A 434 -23.74 -30.60 -9.13
N GLY A 435 -24.87 -30.16 -9.69
CA GLY A 435 -25.62 -30.87 -10.71
C GLY A 435 -25.86 -29.96 -11.91
N GLY A 436 -25.83 -30.53 -13.12
CA GLY A 436 -26.05 -29.76 -14.34
C GLY A 436 -25.94 -30.59 -15.60
N GLU A 437 -25.46 -29.98 -16.69
CA GLU A 437 -25.29 -30.63 -18.00
C GLU A 437 -23.84 -30.71 -18.47
N PHE A 438 -22.89 -30.33 -17.61
CA PHE A 438 -21.45 -30.35 -17.91
C PHE A 438 -20.93 -31.76 -18.25
N PRO A 439 -20.01 -31.92 -19.23
CA PRO A 439 -19.37 -33.20 -19.56
C PRO A 439 -18.06 -33.45 -18.79
N THR A 440 -17.37 -32.39 -18.34
CA THR A 440 -16.11 -32.47 -17.60
C THR A 440 -16.03 -31.39 -16.52
N VAL A 441 -15.27 -31.68 -15.47
CA VAL A 441 -14.97 -30.77 -14.35
C VAL A 441 -13.47 -30.85 -14.05
N SER A 442 -12.80 -29.72 -13.92
CA SER A 442 -11.36 -29.61 -13.65
C SER A 442 -10.51 -30.49 -14.59
N GLY A 443 -10.89 -30.56 -15.88
CA GLY A 443 -10.25 -31.40 -16.90
C GLY A 443 -10.56 -32.90 -16.83
N VAL A 444 -11.31 -33.36 -15.82
CA VAL A 444 -11.69 -34.76 -15.61
C VAL A 444 -13.07 -35.04 -16.21
N ARG A 445 -13.24 -36.21 -16.85
CA ARG A 445 -14.56 -36.68 -17.32
C ARG A 445 -15.48 -36.91 -16.14
N GLN A 446 -16.51 -36.09 -16.05
CA GLN A 446 -17.50 -36.13 -14.99
C GLN A 446 -18.78 -35.48 -15.53
N GLN A 447 -19.78 -36.30 -15.88
CA GLN A 447 -20.98 -35.82 -16.55
C GLN A 447 -22.16 -35.61 -15.59
N GLY A 448 -22.69 -34.38 -15.56
CA GLY A 448 -23.96 -33.99 -14.96
C GLY A 448 -24.05 -33.95 -13.43
N LEU A 449 -23.16 -34.63 -12.71
CA LEU A 449 -23.07 -34.61 -11.23
C LEU A 449 -21.60 -34.58 -10.81
N VAL A 450 -21.24 -33.79 -9.81
CA VAL A 450 -19.91 -33.79 -9.19
C VAL A 450 -20.01 -33.42 -7.72
N ARG A 451 -19.06 -33.88 -6.91
CA ARG A 451 -18.91 -33.49 -5.51
C ARG A 451 -17.49 -33.02 -5.20
N PHE A 452 -17.38 -32.11 -4.26
CA PHE A 452 -16.15 -31.50 -3.77
C PHE A 452 -16.09 -31.66 -2.25
N GLY A 453 -14.91 -31.96 -1.72
CA GLY A 453 -14.69 -32.07 -0.28
C GLY A 453 -14.41 -30.71 0.35
N ILE A 454 -14.92 -30.48 1.56
CA ILE A 454 -14.61 -29.31 2.39
C ILE A 454 -13.44 -29.65 3.32
N GLY A 455 -12.42 -28.79 3.36
CA GLY A 455 -11.21 -28.97 4.17
C GLY A 455 -10.59 -30.36 4.00
N THR A 456 -10.49 -31.13 5.08
CA THR A 456 -9.84 -32.46 5.10
C THR A 456 -10.61 -33.56 4.36
N LYS A 457 -11.79 -33.26 3.81
CA LYS A 457 -12.59 -34.21 3.00
C LYS A 457 -12.20 -34.20 1.53
N SER A 458 -11.37 -33.24 1.12
CA SER A 458 -10.71 -33.19 -0.18
C SER A 458 -9.33 -33.85 -0.13
N THR A 459 -8.78 -34.16 -1.30
CA THR A 459 -7.36 -34.52 -1.43
C THR A 459 -6.43 -33.33 -1.27
N ASN A 460 -6.92 -32.11 -1.49
CA ASN A 460 -6.19 -30.84 -1.54
C ASN A 460 -4.85 -30.99 -2.27
N ASN A 461 -4.90 -31.44 -3.52
CA ASN A 461 -3.71 -31.79 -4.31
C ASN A 461 -3.47 -30.88 -5.52
N LYS A 462 -4.12 -29.72 -5.57
CA LYS A 462 -3.86 -28.72 -6.60
C LYS A 462 -2.61 -27.95 -6.23
N ALA A 463 -1.62 -28.04 -7.10
CA ALA A 463 -0.48 -27.17 -7.03
C ALA A 463 -0.85 -25.78 -7.56
N PRO A 464 -0.16 -24.73 -7.09
CA PRO A 464 -0.29 -23.42 -7.68
C PRO A 464 -0.12 -23.47 -9.21
N GLU A 465 -0.95 -22.71 -9.90
CA GLU A 465 -0.88 -22.56 -11.34
C GLU A 465 0.35 -21.75 -11.73
N LYS A 466 0.83 -21.92 -12.99
CA LYS A 466 2.09 -21.38 -13.57
C LYS A 466 3.35 -22.12 -13.12
N ALA A 467 3.90 -22.98 -13.99
CA ALA A 467 5.13 -23.74 -13.72
C ALA A 467 6.08 -23.73 -14.92
N GLY A 468 7.28 -24.29 -14.73
CA GLY A 468 8.34 -24.30 -15.73
C GLY A 468 8.72 -22.89 -16.16
N LYS A 469 8.93 -22.70 -17.47
CA LYS A 469 9.31 -21.41 -18.04
C LYS A 469 8.36 -20.27 -17.69
N ALA A 470 7.06 -20.55 -17.53
CA ALA A 470 6.08 -19.53 -17.19
C ALA A 470 6.31 -18.95 -15.79
N ALA A 471 6.93 -19.71 -14.88
CA ALA A 471 7.27 -19.30 -13.51
C ALA A 471 8.72 -18.79 -13.37
N ASN A 472 9.45 -18.64 -14.48
CA ASN A 472 10.84 -18.20 -14.42
C ASN A 472 10.96 -16.80 -13.80
N PRO A 473 11.89 -16.60 -12.85
CA PRO A 473 12.22 -15.27 -12.41
C PRO A 473 12.94 -14.50 -13.52
N ALA A 474 12.78 -13.18 -13.53
CA ALA A 474 13.74 -12.29 -14.17
C ALA A 474 14.91 -12.09 -13.19
N VAL A 475 16.13 -12.35 -13.65
CA VAL A 475 17.34 -12.20 -12.85
C VAL A 475 18.32 -11.33 -13.60
N ILE A 476 18.75 -10.24 -12.96
CA ILE A 476 19.75 -9.31 -13.51
C ILE A 476 20.77 -8.96 -12.43
N SER A 477 21.96 -8.55 -12.83
CA SER A 477 22.96 -7.95 -11.95
C SER A 477 23.31 -6.58 -12.52
N VAL A 478 22.91 -5.53 -11.81
CA VAL A 478 23.12 -4.14 -12.22
C VAL A 478 24.39 -3.53 -11.59
N LYS A 479 24.81 -4.06 -10.44
CA LYS A 479 26.07 -3.73 -9.78
C LYS A 479 26.76 -4.99 -9.28
N ASP A 480 28.05 -4.86 -9.00
CA ASP A 480 28.84 -5.97 -8.49
C ASP A 480 28.35 -6.38 -7.10
N GLY A 481 28.62 -7.64 -6.73
CA GLY A 481 28.22 -8.13 -5.41
C GLY A 481 26.78 -8.63 -5.30
N GLU A 482 25.90 -8.39 -6.29
CA GLU A 482 24.48 -8.75 -6.14
C GLU A 482 23.74 -9.17 -7.41
N ALA A 483 22.67 -9.93 -7.20
CA ALA A 483 21.68 -10.29 -8.20
C ALA A 483 20.29 -9.86 -7.75
N ARG A 484 19.61 -9.09 -8.60
CA ARG A 484 18.22 -8.67 -8.44
C ARG A 484 17.31 -9.72 -9.08
N ILE A 485 16.41 -10.29 -8.28
CA ILE A 485 15.52 -11.39 -8.67
C ILE A 485 14.09 -10.88 -8.53
N THR A 486 13.31 -10.93 -9.61
CA THR A 486 11.88 -10.61 -9.59
C THR A 486 11.09 -11.73 -10.25
N TRP A 487 9.88 -11.99 -9.77
CA TRP A 487 8.98 -12.96 -10.39
C TRP A 487 7.54 -12.52 -10.20
N ALA A 488 6.72 -12.63 -11.25
CA ALA A 488 5.29 -12.51 -11.07
C ALA A 488 4.79 -13.68 -10.23
N SER A 489 3.90 -13.43 -9.26
CA SER A 489 3.33 -14.46 -8.40
C SER A 489 2.72 -15.60 -9.22
N ASN A 490 2.51 -16.71 -8.53
CA ASN A 490 1.61 -17.78 -8.94
C ASN A 490 0.19 -17.41 -8.48
N TRP A 491 -0.80 -18.24 -8.78
CA TRP A 491 -2.09 -18.25 -8.11
C TRP A 491 -2.49 -19.70 -7.87
N ASP A 492 -3.40 -19.94 -6.94
CA ASP A 492 -3.90 -21.29 -6.69
C ASP A 492 -5.44 -21.31 -6.64
N ARG A 493 -6.02 -22.45 -7.00
CA ARG A 493 -7.47 -22.58 -7.19
C ARG A 493 -8.25 -22.67 -5.88
N ASP A 494 -7.58 -23.02 -4.80
CA ASP A 494 -8.14 -23.17 -3.46
C ASP A 494 -7.25 -22.64 -2.35
N ASN A 495 -6.15 -21.96 -2.66
CA ASN A 495 -5.38 -21.16 -1.73
C ASN A 495 -5.03 -19.77 -2.28
N LYS A 496 -5.42 -18.70 -1.58
CA LYS A 496 -5.08 -17.32 -2.01
C LYS A 496 -3.67 -16.92 -1.59
N LYS A 497 -3.20 -17.40 -0.43
CA LYS A 497 -1.86 -17.12 0.10
C LYS A 497 -0.89 -18.24 -0.24
N LEU A 498 0.21 -17.89 -0.91
CA LEU A 498 1.25 -18.82 -1.34
C LEU A 498 2.59 -18.49 -0.68
N THR A 499 3.41 -19.52 -0.47
CA THR A 499 4.79 -19.40 0.01
C THR A 499 5.76 -19.55 -1.15
N TYR A 500 6.74 -18.65 -1.25
CA TYR A 500 7.76 -18.64 -2.29
C TYR A 500 9.13 -18.90 -1.69
N ARG A 501 9.86 -19.84 -2.29
CA ARG A 501 11.26 -20.15 -1.94
C ARG A 501 12.16 -19.89 -3.12
N VAL A 502 13.22 -19.11 -2.89
CA VAL A 502 14.26 -18.81 -3.87
C VAL A 502 15.46 -19.71 -3.59
N TYR A 503 15.88 -20.48 -4.58
CA TYR A 503 17.06 -21.33 -4.49
C TYR A 503 18.15 -20.87 -5.46
N ARG A 504 19.40 -21.04 -5.04
CA ARG A 504 20.59 -20.68 -5.83
C ARG A 504 21.46 -21.91 -6.12
N ASP A 505 22.01 -21.97 -7.32
CA ASP A 505 23.03 -22.93 -7.77
C ASP A 505 22.65 -24.40 -7.54
N GLY A 506 21.36 -24.70 -7.66
CA GLY A 506 20.83 -26.05 -7.51
C GLY A 506 20.82 -26.59 -6.07
N ASN A 507 21.20 -25.80 -5.06
CA ASN A 507 21.09 -26.21 -3.66
C ASN A 507 19.63 -26.12 -3.18
N LEU A 508 18.86 -27.18 -3.41
CA LEU A 508 17.44 -27.25 -3.02
C LEU A 508 17.20 -27.56 -1.54
N THR A 509 18.25 -27.70 -0.73
CA THR A 509 18.11 -28.03 0.70
C THR A 509 18.04 -26.80 1.61
N ALA A 510 18.46 -25.64 1.10
CA ALA A 510 18.47 -24.38 1.83
C ALA A 510 18.06 -23.24 0.89
N PRO A 511 16.82 -22.72 0.95
CA PRO A 511 16.46 -21.54 0.20
C PRO A 511 17.26 -20.35 0.70
N ILE A 512 17.70 -19.49 -0.21
CA ILE A 512 18.39 -18.24 0.14
C ILE A 512 17.39 -17.14 0.52
N HIS A 513 16.11 -17.32 0.18
CA HIS A 513 15.03 -16.43 0.56
C HIS A 513 13.71 -17.20 0.59
N GLU A 514 12.87 -16.90 1.58
CA GLU A 514 11.51 -17.40 1.71
C GLU A 514 10.58 -16.23 2.04
N THR A 515 9.45 -16.13 1.34
CA THR A 515 8.44 -15.08 1.55
C THR A 515 7.05 -15.60 1.23
N THR A 516 6.00 -14.85 1.57
CA THR A 516 4.62 -15.19 1.20
C THR A 516 3.99 -14.08 0.39
N GLY A 517 3.10 -14.44 -0.54
CA GLY A 517 2.31 -13.47 -1.32
C GLY A 517 0.87 -13.93 -1.46
N GLU A 518 -0.07 -12.98 -1.45
CA GLU A 518 -1.45 -13.24 -1.84
C GLU A 518 -1.66 -12.99 -3.32
N SER A 519 -2.47 -13.84 -3.94
CA SER A 519 -2.68 -13.81 -5.38
C SER A 519 -3.99 -14.49 -5.77
N THR A 520 -4.58 -14.01 -6.86
CA THR A 520 -5.71 -14.65 -7.55
C THR A 520 -5.39 -14.69 -9.03
N PHE A 521 -6.20 -15.39 -9.85
CA PHE A 521 -5.93 -15.43 -11.29
C PHE A 521 -6.08 -14.07 -12.00
N TRP A 522 -6.73 -13.08 -11.36
CA TRP A 522 -6.88 -11.72 -11.88
C TRP A 522 -5.98 -10.69 -11.19
N GLN A 523 -5.37 -11.03 -10.06
CA GLN A 523 -4.44 -10.18 -9.32
C GLN A 523 -3.16 -10.95 -8.99
N MET A 524 -2.13 -10.68 -9.78
CA MET A 524 -0.86 -11.41 -9.76
C MET A 524 0.29 -10.45 -9.48
N PRO A 525 0.54 -10.06 -8.22
CA PRO A 525 1.60 -9.12 -7.87
C PRO A 525 2.99 -9.65 -8.24
N THR A 526 3.92 -8.74 -8.53
CA THR A 526 5.35 -9.09 -8.67
C THR A 526 5.98 -9.15 -7.29
N LEU A 527 6.72 -10.23 -7.03
CA LEU A 527 7.54 -10.42 -5.84
C LEU A 527 9.02 -10.29 -6.22
N SER A 528 9.85 -10.00 -5.21
CA SER A 528 11.23 -9.67 -5.46
C SER A 528 12.18 -9.96 -4.30
N TYR A 529 13.47 -10.10 -4.63
CA TYR A 529 14.56 -10.33 -3.68
C TYR A 529 15.90 -9.86 -4.27
N ILE A 530 16.80 -9.33 -3.43
CA ILE A 530 18.20 -9.01 -3.81
C ILE A 530 19.11 -10.00 -3.09
N ASP A 531 19.82 -10.83 -3.85
CA ASP A 531 20.87 -11.69 -3.34
C ASP A 531 22.19 -10.93 -3.32
N LYS A 532 22.83 -10.79 -2.15
CA LYS A 532 24.03 -9.96 -1.92
C LYS A 532 25.25 -10.82 -1.55
N GLY A 533 26.44 -10.23 -1.62
CA GLY A 533 27.70 -10.86 -1.23
C GLY A 533 28.25 -11.84 -2.27
N LEU A 534 27.86 -11.67 -3.53
CA LEU A 534 28.30 -12.51 -4.65
C LEU A 534 29.67 -12.04 -5.17
N ALA A 535 30.49 -12.97 -5.66
CA ALA A 535 31.78 -12.57 -6.22
C ALA A 535 31.58 -11.86 -7.58
N PRO A 536 32.21 -10.70 -7.83
CA PRO A 536 32.08 -10.02 -9.12
C PRO A 536 32.53 -10.92 -10.30
N GLY A 537 31.75 -10.93 -11.38
CA GLY A 537 31.99 -11.80 -12.55
C GLY A 537 31.60 -13.27 -12.38
N SER A 538 31.13 -13.71 -11.21
CA SER A 538 30.64 -15.08 -11.02
C SER A 538 29.35 -15.34 -11.79
N LYS A 539 29.05 -16.62 -12.05
CA LYS A 539 27.77 -17.07 -12.61
C LYS A 539 26.96 -17.76 -11.54
N HIS A 540 25.68 -17.43 -11.47
CA HIS A 540 24.73 -18.05 -10.55
C HIS A 540 23.44 -18.43 -11.27
N THR A 541 22.76 -19.46 -10.78
CA THR A 541 21.44 -19.87 -11.28
C THR A 541 20.38 -19.78 -10.19
N TYR A 542 19.18 -19.34 -10.54
CA TYR A 542 18.06 -19.18 -9.60
C TYR A 542 16.83 -19.99 -10.00
N ARG A 543 16.12 -20.50 -9.00
CA ARG A 543 14.81 -21.15 -9.14
C ARG A 543 13.84 -20.64 -8.08
N ILE A 544 12.57 -20.49 -8.48
CA ILE A 544 11.45 -20.14 -7.61
C ILE A 544 10.54 -21.35 -7.44
N PHE A 545 10.22 -21.68 -6.20
CA PHE A 545 9.23 -22.68 -5.84
C PHE A 545 8.07 -21.96 -5.17
N ALA A 546 6.87 -22.06 -5.73
CA ALA A 546 5.64 -21.56 -5.13
C ALA A 546 4.88 -22.74 -4.50
N LEU A 547 4.53 -22.62 -3.23
CA LEU A 547 3.88 -23.65 -2.44
C LEU A 547 2.55 -23.15 -1.89
N ASP A 548 1.54 -24.00 -1.91
CA ASP A 548 0.30 -23.77 -1.17
C ASP A 548 0.43 -24.20 0.31
N ALA A 549 -0.67 -24.08 1.06
CA ALA A 549 -0.70 -24.45 2.47
C ALA A 549 -0.64 -25.97 2.72
N TYR A 550 -0.81 -26.80 1.68
CA TYR A 550 -0.73 -28.26 1.76
C TYR A 550 0.62 -28.81 1.30
N GLY A 551 1.51 -27.95 0.80
CA GLY A 551 2.83 -28.30 0.30
C GLY A 551 2.84 -28.74 -1.17
N ASN A 552 1.73 -28.59 -1.90
CA ASN A 552 1.74 -28.74 -3.35
C ASN A 552 2.54 -27.59 -3.96
N GLU A 553 3.30 -27.87 -5.01
CA GLU A 553 4.29 -26.93 -5.50
C GLU A 553 4.28 -26.75 -7.02
N ALA A 554 4.51 -25.51 -7.44
CA ALA A 554 4.90 -25.16 -8.79
C ALA A 554 6.34 -24.65 -8.79
N ARG A 555 7.11 -25.09 -9.79
CA ARG A 555 8.55 -24.84 -9.87
C ARG A 555 8.91 -24.14 -11.16
N SER A 556 9.81 -23.16 -11.09
CA SER A 556 10.42 -22.56 -12.26
C SER A 556 11.53 -23.44 -12.88
N GLU A 557 11.95 -23.12 -14.10
CA GLU A 557 13.25 -23.55 -14.62
C GLU A 557 14.38 -22.77 -13.94
N SER A 558 15.61 -23.26 -14.09
CA SER A 558 16.80 -22.53 -13.62
C SER A 558 17.12 -21.39 -14.58
N VAL A 559 17.28 -20.18 -14.04
CA VAL A 559 17.65 -18.98 -14.81
C VAL A 559 19.06 -18.54 -14.39
N GLU A 560 19.99 -18.43 -15.34
CA GLU A 560 21.37 -17.99 -15.10
C GLU A 560 21.49 -16.46 -15.13
N VAL A 561 22.35 -15.91 -14.28
CA VAL A 561 22.84 -14.54 -14.33
C VAL A 561 24.36 -14.54 -14.15
N THR A 562 25.05 -13.60 -14.79
CA THR A 562 26.45 -13.29 -14.50
C THR A 562 26.51 -12.00 -13.68
N ILE A 563 27.21 -12.01 -12.55
CA ILE A 563 27.34 -10.86 -11.66
C ILE A 563 28.23 -9.81 -12.30
N ALA A 564 27.84 -8.55 -12.22
CA ALA A 564 28.63 -7.45 -12.78
C ALA A 564 30.07 -7.47 -12.23
N ALA A 565 31.02 -7.05 -13.06
CA ALA A 565 32.44 -7.03 -12.70
C ALA A 565 32.75 -5.94 -11.68
N ALA A 566 33.83 -6.11 -10.89
CA ALA A 566 34.26 -5.12 -9.91
C ALA A 566 34.60 -3.79 -10.59
N GLY A 567 34.21 -2.67 -9.98
CA GLY A 567 34.43 -1.33 -10.54
C GLY A 567 33.55 -0.99 -11.73
N SER A 568 32.44 -1.73 -11.94
CA SER A 568 31.43 -1.43 -12.96
C SER A 568 30.52 -0.24 -12.60
N VAL A 569 30.58 0.23 -11.35
CA VAL A 569 29.77 1.34 -10.84
C VAL A 569 30.67 2.57 -10.65
N SER A 570 30.25 3.73 -11.16
CA SER A 570 30.99 4.99 -11.00
C SER A 570 30.95 5.50 -9.54
N PRO A 571 31.87 6.39 -9.14
CA PRO A 571 31.81 7.04 -7.83
C PRO A 571 30.48 7.77 -7.57
N TYR A 572 29.91 8.38 -8.61
CA TYR A 572 28.59 8.99 -8.56
C TYR A 572 27.51 7.98 -8.18
N ALA A 573 27.36 6.91 -8.99
CA ALA A 573 26.35 5.90 -8.78
C ALA A 573 26.51 5.17 -7.43
N THR A 574 27.76 5.03 -6.96
CA THR A 574 28.05 4.50 -5.62
C THR A 574 27.49 5.41 -4.53
N SER A 575 27.71 6.73 -4.64
CA SER A 575 27.21 7.71 -3.66
C SER A 575 25.69 7.71 -3.59
N VAL A 576 25.02 7.68 -4.75
CA VAL A 576 23.56 7.60 -4.85
C VAL A 576 23.00 6.40 -4.09
N LEU A 577 23.65 5.24 -4.23
CA LEU A 577 23.22 4.00 -3.58
C LEU A 577 23.53 4.00 -2.07
N ASP A 578 24.70 4.51 -1.67
CA ASP A 578 25.14 4.55 -0.27
C ASP A 578 24.36 5.59 0.56
N ASP A 579 23.94 6.69 -0.05
CA ASP A 579 23.08 7.71 0.56
C ASP A 579 21.59 7.29 0.64
N GLY A 580 21.30 6.04 0.28
CA GLY A 580 20.02 5.40 0.59
C GLY A 580 18.89 5.72 -0.40
N ALA A 581 19.20 5.88 -1.68
CA ALA A 581 18.18 5.97 -2.71
C ALA A 581 17.19 4.80 -2.59
N SER A 582 15.90 5.11 -2.63
CA SER A 582 14.80 4.13 -2.69
C SER A 582 14.48 3.69 -4.13
N SER A 583 14.79 4.57 -5.09
CA SER A 583 14.77 4.27 -6.51
C SER A 583 15.90 4.98 -7.23
N TYR A 584 16.53 4.31 -8.20
CA TYR A 584 17.59 4.87 -9.03
C TYR A 584 17.49 4.37 -10.48
N TRP A 585 17.07 5.25 -11.38
CA TRP A 585 16.85 4.98 -12.80
C TRP A 585 17.92 5.68 -13.62
N ARG A 586 18.87 4.88 -14.10
CA ARG A 586 19.97 5.38 -14.92
C ARG A 586 19.57 5.77 -16.33
N LEU A 587 18.47 5.22 -16.88
CA LEU A 587 17.99 5.52 -18.24
C LEU A 587 18.95 5.12 -19.38
N GLY A 588 19.97 4.30 -19.08
CA GLY A 588 20.99 3.84 -20.01
C GLY A 588 20.72 2.52 -20.74
N GLU A 589 19.51 1.95 -20.62
CA GLU A 589 19.17 0.72 -21.32
C GLU A 589 19.33 0.87 -22.84
N ALA A 590 19.99 -0.10 -23.49
CA ALA A 590 20.29 -0.01 -24.93
C ALA A 590 19.05 0.03 -25.83
N SER A 591 17.91 -0.53 -25.39
CA SER A 591 16.63 -0.53 -26.13
C SER A 591 15.46 -0.92 -25.23
N GLY A 592 14.23 -0.78 -25.73
CA GLY A 592 13.01 -1.23 -25.06
C GLY A 592 12.42 -0.24 -24.07
N THR A 593 11.25 -0.59 -23.53
CA THR A 593 10.43 0.27 -22.67
C THR A 593 10.77 0.15 -21.19
N ASN A 594 11.48 -0.90 -20.77
CA ASN A 594 11.84 -1.08 -19.36
C ASN A 594 12.97 -0.12 -18.97
N VAL A 595 12.80 0.58 -17.84
CA VAL A 595 13.88 1.30 -17.15
C VAL A 595 14.05 0.67 -15.78
N VAL A 596 15.21 0.07 -15.53
CA VAL A 596 15.48 -0.70 -14.33
C VAL A 596 15.75 0.23 -13.15
N ASP A 597 15.10 -0.06 -12.02
CA ASP A 597 15.44 0.53 -10.73
C ASP A 597 16.66 -0.21 -10.13
N TRP A 598 17.79 0.48 -10.02
CA TRP A 598 19.04 -0.04 -9.46
C TRP A 598 19.05 -0.08 -7.93
N ALA A 599 18.22 0.72 -7.27
CA ALA A 599 18.18 0.80 -5.82
C ALA A 599 17.06 -0.07 -5.23
N GLY A 600 16.00 -0.31 -6.01
CA GLY A 600 14.83 -1.05 -5.55
C GLY A 600 14.10 -1.84 -6.65
N PHE A 601 12.77 -1.79 -6.57
CA PHE A 601 11.88 -2.60 -7.40
C PHE A 601 10.86 -1.79 -8.21
N ASN A 602 10.97 -0.46 -8.20
CA ASN A 602 10.03 0.43 -8.86
C ASN A 602 10.49 0.75 -10.28
N ASP A 603 10.60 -0.25 -11.14
CA ASP A 603 10.97 -0.06 -12.55
C ASP A 603 10.00 0.92 -13.26
N LEU A 604 10.52 1.75 -14.17
CA LEU A 604 9.69 2.59 -15.03
C LEU A 604 9.35 1.89 -16.34
N THR A 605 8.25 2.32 -16.94
CA THR A 605 7.91 2.04 -18.34
C THR A 605 8.05 3.34 -19.13
N ALA A 606 9.01 3.39 -20.05
CA ALA A 606 9.20 4.47 -21.00
C ALA A 606 8.25 4.34 -22.19
N ALA A 607 7.64 5.46 -22.58
CA ALA A 607 6.77 5.56 -23.74
C ALA A 607 7.58 5.74 -25.05
N ALA A 608 6.88 5.68 -26.19
CA ALA A 608 7.50 5.61 -27.51
C ALA A 608 8.33 6.83 -27.92
N GLY A 609 8.14 7.98 -27.26
CA GLY A 609 8.89 9.21 -27.48
C GLY A 609 10.18 9.31 -26.66
N VAL A 610 10.56 8.24 -25.96
CA VAL A 610 11.83 8.12 -25.22
C VAL A 610 12.83 7.31 -26.05
N THR A 611 13.85 7.97 -26.59
CA THR A 611 14.91 7.37 -27.40
C THR A 611 16.10 7.01 -26.52
N ARG A 612 16.60 5.78 -26.64
CA ARG A 612 17.71 5.24 -25.83
C ARG A 612 19.08 5.51 -26.43
N GLY A 613 20.11 5.48 -25.58
CA GLY A 613 21.51 5.34 -26.01
C GLY A 613 22.27 6.65 -26.23
N GLU A 614 21.80 7.76 -25.64
CA GLU A 614 22.54 9.03 -25.67
C GLU A 614 23.78 9.00 -24.77
N ALA A 615 24.72 9.92 -25.00
CA ALA A 615 25.86 10.08 -24.12
C ALA A 615 25.41 10.52 -22.71
N GLY A 616 25.84 9.80 -21.67
CA GLY A 616 25.48 10.07 -20.28
C GLY A 616 26.09 11.35 -19.69
N ALA A 617 25.62 11.71 -18.49
CA ALA A 617 25.98 12.91 -17.75
C ALA A 617 27.25 12.75 -16.89
N ILE A 618 27.51 11.54 -16.40
CA ILE A 618 28.56 11.25 -15.43
C ILE A 618 29.90 11.00 -16.11
N ALA A 619 30.95 11.72 -15.70
CA ALA A 619 32.29 11.51 -16.23
C ALA A 619 32.85 10.17 -15.75
N GLN A 620 33.63 9.51 -16.62
CA GLN A 620 34.20 8.16 -16.36
C GLN A 620 33.16 7.06 -16.13
N ASP A 621 31.91 7.31 -16.52
CA ASP A 621 30.85 6.31 -16.55
C ASP A 621 30.57 5.90 -18.01
N ALA A 622 30.43 4.60 -18.24
CA ALA A 622 30.14 4.06 -19.56
C ALA A 622 28.64 4.06 -19.89
N ASP A 623 27.79 4.22 -18.86
CA ASP A 623 26.34 4.25 -18.96
C ASP A 623 25.85 5.37 -19.90
N LYS A 624 24.59 5.26 -20.31
CA LYS A 624 23.97 6.09 -21.35
C LYS A 624 22.78 6.82 -20.77
N ALA A 625 22.32 7.84 -21.48
CA ALA A 625 21.10 8.56 -21.14
C ALA A 625 19.98 8.27 -22.15
N SER A 626 18.80 8.84 -21.88
CA SER A 626 17.65 8.79 -22.80
C SER A 626 17.21 10.20 -23.24
N THR A 627 16.93 10.37 -24.53
CA THR A 627 16.31 11.58 -25.11
C THR A 627 14.79 11.50 -24.98
N PHE A 628 14.17 12.56 -24.49
CA PHE A 628 12.74 12.79 -24.40
C PHE A 628 12.34 13.83 -25.44
N ASN A 629 11.35 13.51 -26.28
CA ASN A 629 11.02 14.28 -27.49
C ASN A 629 10.14 15.54 -27.25
N GLY A 630 9.75 15.83 -26.01
CA GLY A 630 8.88 16.96 -25.68
C GLY A 630 7.40 16.82 -26.04
N THR A 631 6.94 15.63 -26.40
CA THR A 631 5.52 15.34 -26.68
C THR A 631 4.93 14.39 -25.63
N ASP A 632 3.62 14.12 -25.72
CA ASP A 632 2.89 13.25 -24.80
C ASP A 632 3.36 11.79 -24.72
N THR A 633 4.23 11.38 -25.64
CA THR A 633 4.90 10.09 -25.67
C THR A 633 6.33 10.13 -25.13
N GLY A 634 6.86 11.31 -24.81
CA GLY A 634 8.16 11.53 -24.19
C GLY A 634 8.07 11.53 -22.67
N ALA A 635 7.61 10.43 -22.07
CA ALA A 635 7.56 10.26 -20.62
C ALA A 635 7.84 8.81 -20.21
N ALA A 636 8.33 8.62 -18.99
CA ALA A 636 8.44 7.34 -18.33
C ALA A 636 7.71 7.37 -16.97
N ALA A 637 7.03 6.29 -16.62
CA ALA A 637 6.20 6.22 -15.41
C ALA A 637 6.48 4.95 -14.61
N GLY A 638 6.44 5.06 -13.28
CA GLY A 638 6.45 3.90 -12.38
C GLY A 638 5.26 2.98 -12.65
N ARG A 639 5.40 1.70 -12.28
CA ARG A 639 4.40 0.67 -12.56
C ARG A 639 3.35 0.46 -11.48
N THR A 640 3.71 0.79 -10.24
CA THR A 640 2.89 0.49 -9.07
C THR A 640 2.56 1.79 -8.36
N PRO A 641 1.27 2.19 -8.30
CA PRO A 641 0.85 3.34 -7.52
C PRO A 641 1.21 3.18 -6.03
N GLN A 642 1.71 4.25 -5.42
CA GLN A 642 2.03 4.36 -4.00
C GLN A 642 1.46 5.67 -3.43
N GLU A 643 1.43 5.80 -2.11
CA GLU A 643 1.07 7.08 -1.48
C GLU A 643 2.14 8.14 -1.74
N ALA A 644 1.71 9.35 -2.08
CA ALA A 644 2.62 10.43 -2.39
C ALA A 644 3.42 10.88 -1.14
N PRO A 645 4.77 10.85 -1.16
CA PRO A 645 5.60 11.10 0.03
C PRO A 645 5.63 12.57 0.45
N ASN A 646 5.76 12.86 1.74
CA ASN A 646 6.00 14.24 2.23
C ASN A 646 7.44 14.46 2.70
N THR A 647 8.26 13.42 2.73
CA THR A 647 9.68 13.47 3.02
C THR A 647 10.40 12.74 1.91
N TYR A 648 11.16 13.48 1.09
CA TYR A 648 11.98 12.93 0.02
C TYR A 648 13.00 13.96 -0.49
N THR A 649 14.06 13.46 -1.11
CA THR A 649 14.86 14.20 -2.09
C THR A 649 14.73 13.50 -3.43
N SER A 650 14.68 14.27 -4.51
CA SER A 650 14.76 13.76 -5.85
C SER A 650 15.85 14.47 -6.64
N GLU A 651 16.61 13.73 -7.43
CA GLU A 651 17.60 14.29 -8.34
C GLU A 651 17.46 13.76 -9.76
N ALA A 652 17.91 14.55 -10.73
CA ALA A 652 18.03 14.18 -12.13
C ALA A 652 19.14 14.98 -12.79
N TRP A 653 19.83 14.37 -13.76
CA TRP A 653 20.68 15.10 -14.69
C TRP A 653 19.89 15.46 -15.94
N VAL A 654 19.99 16.71 -16.40
CA VAL A 654 19.28 17.19 -17.58
C VAL A 654 20.20 17.95 -18.53
N LYS A 655 19.97 17.78 -19.84
CA LYS A 655 20.65 18.54 -20.90
C LYS A 655 19.66 18.91 -21.98
N THR A 656 19.53 20.20 -22.28
CA THR A 656 18.55 20.67 -23.26
C THR A 656 18.90 22.04 -23.84
N THR A 657 18.30 22.35 -24.99
CA THR A 657 18.20 23.70 -25.55
C THR A 657 16.73 24.09 -25.79
N THR A 658 15.80 23.46 -25.06
CA THR A 658 14.36 23.68 -25.23
C THR A 658 13.97 25.11 -24.89
N THR A 659 13.05 25.66 -25.68
CA THR A 659 12.35 26.92 -25.40
C THR A 659 10.85 26.70 -25.14
N SER A 660 10.40 25.45 -25.17
CA SER A 660 9.03 25.06 -24.83
C SER A 660 8.89 24.55 -23.40
N GLY A 661 10.00 24.48 -22.64
CA GLY A 661 10.07 23.96 -21.28
C GLY A 661 9.66 22.48 -21.17
N GLY A 662 9.08 22.13 -20.01
CA GLY A 662 8.46 20.83 -19.74
C GLY A 662 8.81 20.24 -18.37
N LYS A 663 8.07 19.21 -17.95
CA LYS A 663 8.31 18.52 -16.67
C LYS A 663 9.52 17.59 -16.76
N ILE A 664 10.47 17.76 -15.85
CA ILE A 664 11.64 16.90 -15.71
C ILE A 664 11.27 15.67 -14.86
N LEU A 665 10.68 15.91 -13.70
CA LEU A 665 10.27 14.89 -12.74
C LEU A 665 9.03 15.35 -11.96
N GLY A 666 8.14 14.43 -11.61
CA GLY A 666 7.09 14.72 -10.64
C GLY A 666 6.27 13.51 -10.22
N TYR A 667 5.25 13.72 -9.39
CA TYR A 667 4.34 12.68 -8.91
C TYR A 667 2.96 12.83 -9.54
N GLY A 668 2.42 11.75 -10.12
CA GLY A 668 1.19 11.78 -10.90
C GLY A 668 0.27 10.59 -10.64
N GLY A 669 -1.04 10.82 -10.62
CA GLY A 669 -2.06 9.81 -10.35
C GLY A 669 -2.38 8.85 -11.50
N SER A 670 -1.67 8.92 -12.64
CA SER A 670 -1.88 8.04 -13.80
C SER A 670 -0.59 7.37 -14.28
N LEU A 671 -0.71 6.11 -14.72
CA LEU A 671 0.38 5.35 -15.34
C LEU A 671 0.65 5.79 -16.79
N THR A 672 -0.35 6.36 -17.47
CA THR A 672 -0.27 6.76 -18.88
C THR A 672 -1.00 8.08 -19.13
N GLY A 673 -0.57 8.85 -20.13
CA GLY A 673 -1.14 10.17 -20.43
C GLY A 673 -0.91 11.17 -19.30
N ASN A 674 -1.73 12.23 -19.28
CA ASN A 674 -1.72 13.27 -18.25
C ASN A 674 -2.53 12.84 -17.02
N SER A 675 -1.98 13.06 -15.84
CA SER A 675 -2.64 12.81 -14.56
C SER A 675 -3.72 13.85 -14.26
N GLY A 676 -4.81 13.39 -13.62
CA GLY A 676 -5.82 14.27 -13.02
C GLY A 676 -5.38 14.87 -11.68
N SER A 677 -4.62 14.12 -10.88
CA SER A 677 -3.92 14.59 -9.67
C SER A 677 -2.41 14.56 -9.90
N TYR A 678 -1.73 15.67 -9.64
CA TYR A 678 -0.31 15.83 -9.97
C TYR A 678 0.34 16.86 -9.03
N ASP A 679 1.50 16.51 -8.46
CA ASP A 679 2.20 17.35 -7.49
C ASP A 679 3.72 17.04 -7.46
N ARG A 680 4.50 17.72 -6.59
CA ARG A 680 5.94 17.46 -6.38
C ARG A 680 6.74 17.65 -7.68
N GLN A 681 6.47 18.76 -8.35
CA GLN A 681 6.85 18.98 -9.74
C GLN A 681 8.17 19.72 -9.85
N THR A 682 9.13 19.11 -10.53
CA THR A 682 10.36 19.77 -11.00
C THR A 682 10.28 19.93 -12.51
N TYR A 683 10.28 21.17 -12.99
CA TYR A 683 10.02 21.50 -14.39
C TYR A 683 10.83 22.70 -14.88
N MET A 684 10.97 22.82 -16.19
CA MET A 684 11.61 23.95 -16.86
C MET A 684 10.54 24.83 -17.53
N ASP A 685 10.65 26.15 -17.40
CA ASP A 685 9.79 27.09 -18.15
C ASP A 685 10.33 27.38 -19.56
N ASN A 686 9.64 28.25 -20.31
CA ASN A 686 10.03 28.58 -21.69
C ASN A 686 11.33 29.39 -21.77
N GLU A 687 11.67 30.12 -20.69
CA GLU A 687 12.92 30.88 -20.57
C GLU A 687 14.09 30.02 -20.10
N GLY A 688 13.87 28.73 -19.85
CA GLY A 688 14.90 27.79 -19.41
C GLY A 688 15.18 27.81 -17.91
N ARG A 689 14.38 28.51 -17.09
CA ARG A 689 14.54 28.51 -15.63
C ARG A 689 13.94 27.23 -15.05
N ILE A 690 14.55 26.72 -13.99
CA ILE A 690 14.08 25.53 -13.30
C ILE A 690 13.18 25.92 -12.14
N TRP A 691 12.07 25.21 -12.03
CA TRP A 691 11.04 25.37 -11.01
C TRP A 691 10.90 24.09 -10.22
N PHE A 692 10.66 24.21 -8.92
CA PHE A 692 10.20 23.13 -8.06
C PHE A 692 8.95 23.57 -7.31
N GLY A 693 7.91 22.75 -7.27
CA GLY A 693 6.64 23.12 -6.67
C GLY A 693 5.83 22.00 -6.03
N VAL A 694 5.08 22.36 -4.98
CA VAL A 694 4.16 21.48 -4.24
C VAL A 694 2.78 22.14 -3.98
N TYR A 695 1.74 21.35 -3.71
CA TYR A 695 0.37 21.83 -3.45
C TYR A 695 -0.20 21.40 -2.06
N PRO A 696 0.20 22.05 -0.95
CA PRO A 696 -0.44 21.90 0.36
C PRO A 696 -1.74 22.74 0.47
N ASN A 697 -2.69 22.54 -0.45
CA ASN A 697 -3.92 23.33 -0.66
C ASN A 697 -3.75 24.70 -1.35
N THR A 698 -2.51 25.13 -1.57
CA THR A 698 -2.17 26.29 -2.40
C THR A 698 -0.85 26.00 -3.09
N VAL A 699 -0.62 26.56 -4.29
CA VAL A 699 0.65 26.38 -4.99
C VAL A 699 1.79 27.05 -4.22
N ARG A 700 2.85 26.29 -3.94
CA ARG A 700 4.12 26.76 -3.36
C ARG A 700 5.25 26.39 -4.31
N THR A 701 6.08 27.36 -4.69
CA THR A 701 7.17 27.14 -5.65
C THR A 701 8.48 27.78 -5.20
N LEU A 702 9.57 27.24 -5.74
CA LEU A 702 10.93 27.77 -5.81
C LEU A 702 11.36 27.82 -7.28
N ASN A 703 12.19 28.77 -7.67
CA ASN A 703 12.70 28.84 -9.03
C ASN A 703 14.09 29.47 -9.13
N SER A 704 14.83 29.09 -10.17
CA SER A 704 16.08 29.76 -10.51
C SER A 704 15.83 31.11 -11.18
N SER A 705 16.79 32.04 -11.02
CA SER A 705 16.86 33.28 -11.79
C SER A 705 17.59 33.09 -13.12
N LYS A 706 18.56 32.16 -13.16
CA LYS A 706 19.31 31.76 -14.35
C LYS A 706 18.54 30.75 -15.19
N SER A 707 18.79 30.77 -16.50
CA SER A 707 18.38 29.76 -17.46
C SER A 707 19.41 28.63 -17.55
N TYR A 708 18.95 27.41 -17.79
CA TYR A 708 19.73 26.16 -17.83
C TYR A 708 19.45 25.33 -19.10
N ASN A 709 18.99 26.00 -20.16
CA ASN A 709 18.76 25.42 -21.49
C ASN A 709 19.91 25.80 -22.47
N ASP A 710 21.15 25.71 -21.99
CA ASP A 710 22.37 26.11 -22.71
C ASP A 710 23.05 24.94 -23.46
N GLY A 711 22.41 23.77 -23.49
CA GLY A 711 22.95 22.55 -24.07
C GLY A 711 24.03 21.86 -23.23
N GLN A 712 24.24 22.26 -21.97
CA GLN A 712 25.11 21.56 -21.02
C GLN A 712 24.31 20.64 -20.09
N TRP A 713 25.04 19.74 -19.41
CA TRP A 713 24.47 18.89 -18.37
C TRP A 713 24.38 19.65 -17.05
N HIS A 714 23.20 19.64 -16.45
CA HIS A 714 22.93 20.22 -15.13
C HIS A 714 22.36 19.17 -14.18
N HIS A 715 22.82 19.19 -12.93
CA HIS A 715 22.29 18.35 -11.84
C HIS A 715 21.21 19.12 -11.12
N VAL A 716 19.97 18.63 -11.17
CA VAL A 716 18.81 19.28 -10.56
C VAL A 716 18.34 18.44 -9.39
N VAL A 717 18.31 19.03 -8.19
CA VAL A 717 17.89 18.35 -6.96
C VAL A 717 16.79 19.14 -6.27
N SER A 718 15.71 18.48 -5.90
CA SER A 718 14.60 19.06 -5.15
C SER A 718 14.27 18.22 -3.93
N SER A 719 14.05 18.84 -2.78
CA SER A 719 13.70 18.13 -1.54
C SER A 719 12.44 18.72 -0.89
N LEU A 720 11.69 17.86 -0.21
CA LEU A 720 10.56 18.24 0.64
C LEU A 720 10.66 17.42 1.92
N GLY A 721 10.51 18.04 3.08
CA GLY A 721 10.42 17.34 4.35
C GLY A 721 10.19 18.28 5.53
N PRO A 722 10.51 17.84 6.77
CA PRO A 722 10.40 18.66 7.96
C PRO A 722 11.17 19.98 7.89
N ALA A 723 12.29 20.04 7.17
CA ALA A 723 13.07 21.28 6.99
C ALA A 723 12.43 22.25 5.97
N GLY A 724 11.38 21.82 5.27
CA GLY A 724 10.68 22.59 4.25
C GLY A 724 10.92 22.03 2.85
N MET A 725 10.79 22.89 1.84
CA MET A 725 11.14 22.55 0.45
C MET A 725 12.41 23.28 0.01
N ALA A 726 13.28 22.63 -0.76
CA ALA A 726 14.50 23.23 -1.30
C ALA A 726 14.77 22.82 -2.76
N LEU A 727 15.50 23.67 -3.49
CA LEU A 727 15.93 23.46 -4.86
C LEU A 727 17.43 23.74 -4.97
N TYR A 728 18.19 22.77 -5.47
CA TYR A 728 19.61 22.89 -5.78
C TYR A 728 19.83 22.65 -7.28
N ILE A 729 20.76 23.39 -7.86
CA ILE A 729 21.23 23.16 -9.22
C ILE A 729 22.76 23.16 -9.20
N ASP A 730 23.37 22.15 -9.80
CA ASP A 730 24.83 21.98 -9.88
C ASP A 730 25.53 22.00 -8.51
N GLY A 731 24.89 21.40 -7.51
CA GLY A 731 25.38 21.37 -6.13
C GLY A 731 25.19 22.67 -5.33
N VAL A 732 24.54 23.69 -5.91
CA VAL A 732 24.33 25.01 -5.29
C VAL A 732 22.87 25.21 -4.90
N LEU A 733 22.61 25.65 -3.66
CA LEU A 733 21.25 25.98 -3.20
C LEU A 733 20.71 27.21 -3.95
N ILE A 734 19.61 27.02 -4.68
CA ILE A 734 18.92 28.07 -5.45
C ILE A 734 17.85 28.77 -4.60
N GLY A 735 17.12 28.00 -3.80
CA GLY A 735 16.09 28.54 -2.92
C GLY A 735 15.58 27.49 -1.94
N LYS A 736 15.01 27.98 -0.84
CA LYS A 736 14.37 27.14 0.20
C LYS A 736 13.16 27.84 0.80
N ARG A 737 12.25 27.05 1.37
CA ARG A 737 11.05 27.50 2.08
C ARG A 737 10.77 26.59 3.26
N ALA A 738 11.08 27.07 4.47
CA ALA A 738 10.79 26.36 5.71
C ALA A 738 9.29 26.27 6.03
N ASP A 739 8.45 27.15 5.45
CA ASP A 739 7.00 27.19 5.69
C ASP A 739 6.20 26.09 4.96
N THR A 740 6.87 25.27 4.14
CA THR A 740 6.24 24.32 3.23
C THR A 740 6.82 22.92 3.42
N THR A 741 6.13 22.09 4.22
CA THR A 741 6.63 20.76 4.66
C THR A 741 5.82 19.57 4.15
N ARG A 742 4.82 19.81 3.28
CA ARG A 742 3.96 18.76 2.72
C ARG A 742 3.45 19.14 1.33
N GLY A 743 3.03 18.13 0.57
CA GLY A 743 2.27 18.28 -0.67
C GLY A 743 0.82 17.79 -0.53
N GLN A 744 0.14 17.62 -1.65
CA GLN A 744 -1.15 16.97 -1.76
C GLN A 744 -1.01 15.47 -1.53
N GLY A 745 -1.95 14.88 -0.78
CA GLY A 745 -2.05 13.43 -0.59
C GLY A 745 -2.92 12.78 -1.67
N PHE A 746 -2.38 11.78 -2.35
CA PHE A 746 -3.08 10.92 -3.33
C PHE A 746 -2.19 9.71 -3.66
N GLN A 747 -2.79 8.66 -4.24
CA GLN A 747 -2.03 7.55 -4.81
C GLN A 747 -1.55 7.87 -6.22
N GLY A 748 -0.27 7.63 -6.49
CA GLY A 748 0.33 7.93 -7.78
C GLY A 748 1.67 7.25 -7.99
N VAL A 749 2.38 7.66 -9.03
CA VAL A 749 3.71 7.16 -9.38
C VAL A 749 4.65 8.32 -9.67
N TRP A 750 5.95 8.08 -9.53
CA TRP A 750 6.97 8.98 -10.08
C TRP A 750 6.93 8.96 -11.61
N ARG A 751 7.07 10.15 -12.20
CA ARG A 751 6.95 10.43 -13.63
C ARG A 751 8.17 11.21 -14.09
N VAL A 752 8.92 10.66 -15.03
CA VAL A 752 10.12 11.27 -15.62
C VAL A 752 9.79 11.79 -17.02
N GLY A 753 10.19 13.02 -17.31
CA GLY A 753 10.11 13.64 -18.65
C GLY A 753 8.75 14.21 -19.06
N GLY A 754 7.65 13.92 -18.34
CA GLY A 754 6.37 14.52 -18.69
C GLY A 754 5.16 14.07 -17.89
N ASP A 755 4.31 15.04 -17.54
CA ASP A 755 2.96 14.90 -17.00
C ASP A 755 2.33 16.32 -16.88
N ASN A 756 1.07 16.43 -16.49
CA ASN A 756 0.30 17.68 -16.41
C ASN A 756 1.01 18.80 -15.60
N LEU A 757 1.04 20.02 -16.15
CA LEU A 757 1.53 21.26 -15.49
C LEU A 757 0.49 22.40 -15.56
N GLY A 758 -0.76 22.09 -15.93
CA GLY A 758 -1.81 23.08 -16.06
C GLY A 758 -2.00 23.91 -14.79
N GLY A 759 -1.95 25.23 -14.91
CA GLY A 759 -2.18 26.15 -13.79
C GLY A 759 -1.00 26.35 -12.83
N TRP A 760 0.17 25.74 -13.09
CA TRP A 760 1.39 26.02 -12.32
C TRP A 760 2.08 27.32 -12.77
N PRO A 761 2.79 28.03 -11.88
CA PRO A 761 3.50 29.28 -12.20
C PRO A 761 4.49 29.13 -13.38
N ASN A 762 4.49 30.10 -14.28
CA ASN A 762 5.32 30.08 -15.51
C ASN A 762 5.16 28.76 -16.28
N GLN A 763 3.90 28.31 -16.40
CA GLN A 763 3.54 27.10 -17.12
C GLN A 763 4.23 27.05 -18.51
N PRO A 764 5.03 26.01 -18.78
CA PRO A 764 5.69 25.85 -20.08
C PRO A 764 4.70 25.57 -21.21
N ALA A 765 5.13 25.84 -22.45
CA ALA A 765 4.33 25.60 -23.65
C ALA A 765 4.08 24.11 -23.91
N SER A 766 4.98 23.23 -23.47
CA SER A 766 4.76 21.79 -23.40
C SER A 766 4.79 21.30 -21.95
N TYR A 767 3.94 20.33 -21.62
CA TYR A 767 4.01 19.61 -20.34
C TYR A 767 5.16 18.58 -20.31
N TYR A 768 5.72 18.28 -21.47
CA TYR A 768 6.70 17.22 -21.69
C TYR A 768 8.05 17.85 -22.02
N PHE A 769 9.08 17.41 -21.32
CA PHE A 769 10.43 17.91 -21.47
C PHE A 769 11.03 17.46 -22.80
N ASN A 770 11.58 18.41 -23.55
CA ASN A 770 12.33 18.15 -24.77
C ASN A 770 13.82 18.23 -24.45
N GLY A 771 14.53 17.11 -24.38
CA GLY A 771 15.94 17.08 -23.98
C GLY A 771 16.40 15.70 -23.55
N VAL A 772 17.58 15.62 -22.96
CA VAL A 772 18.17 14.37 -22.46
C VAL A 772 18.06 14.36 -20.93
N ILE A 773 17.62 13.24 -20.36
CA ILE A 773 17.58 13.01 -18.91
C ILE A 773 18.41 11.76 -18.60
N ASP A 774 19.17 11.84 -17.52
CA ASP A 774 20.06 10.78 -17.02
C ASP A 774 19.98 10.68 -15.49
N ASP A 775 20.35 9.52 -14.95
CA ASP A 775 20.61 9.29 -13.52
C ASP A 775 19.59 9.92 -12.56
N VAL A 776 18.33 9.48 -12.66
CA VAL A 776 17.23 9.94 -11.81
C VAL A 776 17.16 9.12 -10.53
N ALA A 777 17.24 9.74 -9.36
CA ALA A 777 17.13 9.04 -8.08
C ALA A 777 16.12 9.69 -7.13
N ILE A 778 15.47 8.84 -6.31
CA ILE A 778 14.52 9.23 -5.27
C ILE A 778 14.99 8.70 -3.92
N TYR A 779 15.17 9.59 -2.96
CA TYR A 779 15.59 9.29 -1.59
C TYR A 779 14.37 9.44 -0.67
N PRO A 780 14.16 8.51 0.29
CA PRO A 780 13.10 8.63 1.27
C PRO A 780 13.41 9.65 2.39
N THR A 781 14.53 10.36 2.29
CA THR A 781 15.06 11.34 3.25
C THR A 781 15.42 12.64 2.56
N GLU A 782 15.54 13.73 3.34
CA GLU A 782 16.14 14.98 2.86
C GLU A 782 17.66 14.82 2.84
N LEU A 783 18.26 14.72 1.65
CA LEU A 783 19.71 14.76 1.52
C LEU A 783 20.28 16.07 2.06
N THR A 784 21.40 15.96 2.77
CA THR A 784 22.16 17.11 3.22
C THR A 784 22.82 17.82 2.04
N ARG A 785 23.12 19.10 2.19
CA ARG A 785 23.92 19.86 1.21
C ARG A 785 25.24 19.18 0.89
N ALA A 786 25.91 18.60 1.89
CA ALA A 786 27.19 17.92 1.69
C ALA A 786 27.06 16.69 0.77
N GLN A 787 25.98 15.90 0.94
CA GLN A 787 25.69 14.76 0.07
C GLN A 787 25.40 15.21 -1.37
N ILE A 788 24.55 16.23 -1.55
CA ILE A 788 24.23 16.78 -2.87
C ILE A 788 25.49 17.29 -3.59
N GLN A 789 26.40 17.93 -2.86
CA GLN A 789 27.67 18.41 -3.40
C GLN A 789 28.63 17.26 -3.70
N ALA A 790 28.68 16.24 -2.86
CA ALA A 790 29.45 15.04 -3.12
C ALA A 790 28.96 14.34 -4.39
N HIS A 791 27.64 14.23 -4.62
CA HIS A 791 27.07 13.71 -5.87
C HIS A 791 27.56 14.53 -7.07
N TYR A 792 27.40 15.85 -7.04
CA TYR A 792 27.86 16.69 -8.14
C TYR A 792 29.37 16.53 -8.40
N SER A 793 30.18 16.48 -7.34
CA SER A 793 31.63 16.30 -7.47
C SER A 793 32.05 14.92 -7.97
N ASN A 794 31.38 13.87 -7.50
CA ASN A 794 31.62 12.49 -7.93
C ASN A 794 31.15 12.25 -9.37
N SER A 795 30.39 13.17 -9.97
CA SER A 795 30.14 13.20 -11.42
C SER A 795 31.35 13.64 -12.26
N GLY A 796 32.44 14.07 -11.61
CA GLY A 796 33.65 14.61 -12.23
C GLY A 796 33.62 16.14 -12.45
N ARG A 797 32.77 16.87 -11.74
CA ARG A 797 32.62 18.34 -11.82
C ARG A 797 33.00 19.02 -10.50
N GLU A 798 33.22 20.33 -10.50
CA GLU A 798 33.45 21.10 -9.28
C GLU A 798 32.27 22.02 -8.99
N VAL A 799 31.80 22.03 -7.73
CA VAL A 799 30.73 22.94 -7.30
C VAL A 799 31.19 24.39 -7.44
N ALA A 800 30.40 25.22 -8.13
CA ALA A 800 30.72 26.62 -8.31
C ALA A 800 30.45 27.44 -7.04
N GLY A 801 31.39 28.32 -6.66
CA GLY A 801 31.23 29.26 -5.54
C GLY A 801 32.40 29.28 -4.56
N PRO A 802 32.27 30.03 -3.45
CA PRO A 802 33.26 30.06 -2.38
C PRO A 802 33.50 28.66 -1.79
N LYS A 803 34.77 28.31 -1.59
CA LYS A 803 35.14 27.03 -0.97
C LYS A 803 34.98 27.12 0.54
N LYS A 804 34.64 25.99 1.17
CA LYS A 804 34.64 25.84 2.63
C LYS A 804 35.99 26.35 3.19
N PRO A 805 36.00 27.27 4.17
CA PRO A 805 37.23 27.73 4.81
C PRO A 805 38.01 26.57 5.44
N ALA A 806 39.34 26.71 5.49
CA ALA A 806 40.24 25.67 5.96
C ALA A 806 40.38 25.64 7.50
N ASP A 807 40.17 26.77 8.17
CA ASP A 807 40.16 26.87 9.62
C ASP A 807 38.87 26.30 10.23
N ALA A 808 38.95 25.84 11.47
CA ALA A 808 37.85 25.11 12.12
C ALA A 808 36.62 26.00 12.36
N TYR A 809 36.81 27.27 12.73
CA TYR A 809 35.71 28.22 12.93
C TYR A 809 34.98 28.49 11.62
N GLY A 810 35.69 28.88 10.57
CA GLY A 810 35.09 29.15 9.27
C GLY A 810 34.46 27.92 8.62
N ALA A 811 35.05 26.75 8.83
CA ALA A 811 34.47 25.48 8.43
C ALA A 811 33.13 25.21 9.11
N ALA A 812 32.99 25.51 10.41
CA ALA A 812 31.76 25.35 11.17
C ALA A 812 30.70 26.36 10.72
N VAL A 813 31.05 27.65 10.65
CA VAL A 813 30.16 28.71 10.16
C VAL A 813 29.66 28.40 8.75
N TYR A 814 30.54 27.98 7.83
CA TYR A 814 30.14 27.57 6.47
C TYR A 814 29.18 26.38 6.47
N SER A 815 29.45 25.37 7.29
CA SER A 815 28.62 24.18 7.42
C SER A 815 27.26 24.46 8.08
N ALA A 816 27.15 25.52 8.88
CA ALA A 816 25.90 25.99 9.48
C ALA A 816 24.97 26.69 8.47
N GLU A 817 25.38 26.81 7.20
CA GLU A 817 24.59 27.29 6.06
C GLU A 817 24.09 28.76 6.13
N PRO A 818 24.97 29.74 6.37
CA PRO A 818 24.59 31.14 6.42
C PRO A 818 24.14 31.66 5.05
N GLU A 819 23.28 32.68 5.06
CA GLU A 819 22.86 33.43 3.86
C GLU A 819 23.86 34.51 3.43
N LEU A 820 24.79 34.85 4.32
CA LEU A 820 26.01 35.60 4.06
C LEU A 820 27.02 35.30 5.16
N TYR A 821 28.30 35.27 4.82
CA TYR A 821 29.41 35.10 5.76
C TYR A 821 30.62 35.91 5.29
N TRP A 822 30.84 37.06 5.89
CA TRP A 822 31.98 37.94 5.62
C TRP A 822 33.06 37.74 6.67
N ARG A 823 34.17 37.14 6.22
CA ARG A 823 35.39 36.93 7.02
C ARG A 823 36.12 38.24 7.34
N LEU A 824 35.83 39.32 6.63
CA LEU A 824 36.47 40.65 6.78
C LEU A 824 38.01 40.66 6.75
N ASN A 825 38.61 39.66 6.09
CA ASN A 825 40.04 39.44 6.02
C ASN A 825 40.73 40.19 4.87
N GLU A 826 40.04 41.12 4.22
CA GLU A 826 40.61 41.92 3.16
C GLU A 826 41.65 42.91 3.70
N ALA A 827 42.75 43.13 2.95
CA ALA A 827 43.77 44.11 3.31
C ALA A 827 43.41 45.53 2.82
N ASP A 828 42.67 45.63 1.72
CA ASP A 828 42.20 46.86 1.09
C ASP A 828 40.96 46.58 0.21
N GLY A 829 40.42 47.63 -0.42
CA GLY A 829 39.30 47.54 -1.35
C GLY A 829 37.94 47.98 -0.77
N SER A 830 36.89 47.85 -1.61
CA SER A 830 35.53 48.32 -1.30
C SER A 830 34.52 47.19 -1.14
N THR A 831 34.97 45.93 -1.15
CA THR A 831 34.11 44.74 -1.17
C THR A 831 34.50 43.80 -0.05
N ALA A 832 33.51 43.39 0.76
CA ALA A 832 33.65 42.27 1.68
C ALA A 832 33.27 40.98 0.93
N ALA A 833 34.21 40.04 0.80
CA ALA A 833 33.98 38.77 0.14
C ALA A 833 33.06 37.88 0.99
N ASP A 834 32.12 37.19 0.32
CA ASP A 834 31.28 36.20 0.97
C ASP A 834 31.92 34.81 0.89
N ALA A 835 32.21 34.24 2.04
CA ALA A 835 32.68 32.87 2.19
C ALA A 835 31.54 31.85 2.22
N SER A 836 30.28 32.29 2.35
CA SER A 836 29.11 31.41 2.25
C SER A 836 28.86 30.98 0.80
N GLN A 837 28.10 29.90 0.62
CA GLN A 837 27.68 29.47 -0.72
C GLN A 837 26.68 30.42 -1.39
N ALA A 838 26.08 31.35 -0.65
CA ALA A 838 25.17 32.33 -1.23
C ALA A 838 25.93 33.33 -2.13
N GLY A 839 27.23 33.53 -1.90
CA GLY A 839 28.07 34.42 -2.72
C GLY A 839 27.57 35.85 -2.75
N VAL A 840 27.03 36.35 -1.63
CA VAL A 840 26.46 37.69 -1.44
C VAL A 840 27.53 38.63 -0.84
N PRO A 841 28.30 39.36 -1.65
CA PRO A 841 29.33 40.26 -1.12
C PRO A 841 28.71 41.44 -0.36
N GLY A 842 29.50 42.03 0.53
CA GLY A 842 29.22 43.31 1.18
C GLY A 842 29.94 44.47 0.48
N THR A 843 29.46 45.69 0.69
CA THR A 843 30.11 46.93 0.22
C THR A 843 30.58 47.77 1.40
N TYR A 844 31.88 48.05 1.45
CA TYR A 844 32.47 49.03 2.37
C TYR A 844 32.18 50.45 1.82
N VAL A 845 31.38 51.24 2.53
CA VAL A 845 30.92 52.55 2.03
C VAL A 845 31.88 53.68 2.43
N SER A 846 32.14 53.83 3.74
CA SER A 846 33.04 54.87 4.29
C SER A 846 33.44 54.54 5.72
N GLY A 847 34.49 55.20 6.24
CA GLY A 847 34.82 55.20 7.67
C GLY A 847 35.33 53.88 8.24
N ILE A 848 35.85 52.99 7.39
CA ILE A 848 36.36 51.67 7.76
C ILE A 848 37.84 51.57 7.35
N THR A 849 38.67 51.02 8.25
CA THR A 849 40.08 50.67 7.99
C THR A 849 40.22 49.15 8.00
N LEU A 850 40.65 48.57 6.88
CA LEU A 850 40.83 47.13 6.69
C LEU A 850 42.22 46.66 7.13
N GLY A 851 42.46 45.34 7.11
CA GLY A 851 43.75 44.74 7.43
C GLY A 851 44.17 44.81 8.91
N LYS A 852 43.21 44.91 9.84
CA LYS A 852 43.48 44.81 11.28
C LYS A 852 43.67 43.37 11.71
N ALA A 853 44.24 43.15 12.89
CA ALA A 853 44.38 41.79 13.43
C ALA A 853 42.99 41.18 13.69
N GLY A 854 42.76 39.95 13.21
CA GLY A 854 41.52 39.22 13.37
C GLY A 854 41.22 38.77 14.80
N ALA A 855 40.00 38.29 15.00
CA ALA A 855 39.48 37.81 16.28
C ALA A 855 39.91 36.38 16.60
N LEU A 856 40.11 35.55 15.58
CA LEU A 856 40.28 34.10 15.75
C LEU A 856 41.69 33.73 16.21
N LYS A 857 41.76 32.86 17.23
CA LYS A 857 43.04 32.37 17.76
C LYS A 857 43.70 31.40 16.78
N ASP A 858 45.01 31.55 16.58
CA ASP A 858 45.85 30.66 15.75
C ASP A 858 45.42 30.58 14.27
N VAL A 859 44.57 31.52 13.83
CA VAL A 859 44.19 31.72 12.43
C VAL A 859 44.83 33.02 11.95
N SER A 860 45.44 32.99 10.77
CA SER A 860 45.97 34.20 10.13
C SER A 860 44.88 34.84 9.27
N ASP A 861 43.99 35.60 9.90
CA ASP A 861 42.96 36.42 9.25
C ASP A 861 43.06 37.91 9.64
N GLY A 862 42.21 38.72 9.03
CA GLY A 862 42.15 40.15 9.26
C GLY A 862 40.75 40.59 9.65
N ALA A 863 40.63 41.79 10.18
CA ALA A 863 39.37 42.39 10.59
C ALA A 863 39.22 43.85 10.11
N ALA A 864 38.03 44.41 10.28
CA ALA A 864 37.69 45.78 9.89
C ALA A 864 37.48 46.70 11.10
N GLU A 865 38.21 47.83 11.16
CA GLU A 865 38.04 48.86 12.18
C GLU A 865 37.09 49.97 11.70
N PHE A 866 36.04 50.21 12.48
CA PHE A 866 35.01 51.23 12.27
C PHE A 866 35.34 52.47 13.11
N ASN A 867 35.29 53.65 12.51
CA ASN A 867 35.78 54.90 13.10
C ASN A 867 34.85 55.61 14.10
N GLY A 868 33.64 55.09 14.34
CA GLY A 868 32.67 55.74 15.24
C GLY A 868 31.94 56.96 14.71
N SER A 869 32.05 57.30 13.41
CA SER A 869 31.38 58.48 12.84
C SER A 869 30.76 58.27 11.46
N SER A 870 31.27 57.32 10.66
CA SER A 870 30.76 57.04 9.31
C SER A 870 30.96 55.60 8.83
N GLY A 871 31.54 54.73 9.65
CA GLY A 871 31.81 53.32 9.35
C GLY A 871 30.55 52.55 8.94
N LEU A 872 30.44 52.12 7.67
CA LEU A 872 29.29 51.32 7.18
C LEU A 872 29.74 50.21 6.22
N LEU A 873 29.35 48.98 6.56
CA LEU A 873 29.35 47.82 5.68
C LEU A 873 27.90 47.37 5.44
N SER A 874 27.49 47.18 4.19
CA SER A 874 26.11 46.79 3.83
C SER A 874 26.08 45.64 2.83
N SER A 875 25.08 44.74 2.95
CA SER A 875 24.88 43.65 1.99
C SER A 875 24.50 44.19 0.61
N THR A 876 25.05 43.61 -0.46
CA THR A 876 24.62 43.93 -1.83
C THR A 876 23.22 43.40 -2.14
N LYS A 877 22.86 42.25 -1.55
CA LYS A 877 21.50 41.69 -1.61
C LYS A 877 20.55 42.46 -0.70
N ARG A 878 19.34 42.70 -1.21
CA ARG A 878 18.16 43.14 -0.46
C ARG A 878 17.33 41.92 -0.07
N TYR A 879 16.90 41.84 1.18
CA TYR A 879 16.11 40.75 1.74
C TYR A 879 14.68 41.23 2.00
N ASP A 880 13.71 40.32 1.87
CA ASP A 880 12.30 40.61 2.09
C ASP A 880 11.89 40.16 3.50
N ASN A 881 11.80 41.12 4.42
CA ASN A 881 11.20 40.97 5.76
C ASN A 881 11.57 39.67 6.52
N PRO A 882 12.85 39.42 6.84
CA PRO A 882 13.25 38.23 7.58
C PRO A 882 12.56 38.18 8.95
N SER A 883 11.88 37.07 9.26
CA SER A 883 11.16 36.85 10.53
C SER A 883 11.73 35.71 11.37
N VAL A 884 12.60 34.88 10.79
CA VAL A 884 13.41 33.87 11.48
C VAL A 884 14.84 34.05 11.00
N TYR A 885 15.77 34.32 11.94
CA TYR A 885 17.17 34.58 11.59
C TYR A 885 18.10 34.45 12.79
N SER A 886 19.41 34.39 12.49
CA SER A 886 20.49 34.64 13.45
C SER A 886 21.48 35.62 12.87
N GLN A 887 22.05 36.47 13.72
CA GLN A 887 23.12 37.41 13.41
C GLN A 887 24.33 37.05 14.27
N GLU A 888 25.50 36.89 13.67
CA GLU A 888 26.73 36.49 14.34
C GLU A 888 27.88 37.42 13.92
N LEU A 889 28.72 37.82 14.87
CA LEU A 889 29.99 38.52 14.62
C LEU A 889 30.91 38.47 15.84
N TRP A 890 32.18 38.79 15.62
CA TRP A 890 33.11 39.15 16.68
C TRP A 890 33.31 40.67 16.72
N PHE A 891 33.47 41.26 17.91
CA PHE A 891 33.77 42.68 18.05
C PHE A 891 34.79 42.97 19.17
N ASN A 892 35.55 44.04 19.03
CA ASN A 892 36.47 44.58 20.05
C ASN A 892 36.33 46.10 20.13
N THR A 893 36.12 46.64 21.33
CA THR A 893 35.98 48.10 21.51
C THR A 893 36.28 48.57 22.93
N THR A 894 36.58 49.86 23.05
CA THR A 894 36.62 50.64 24.32
C THR A 894 35.67 51.85 24.27
N THR A 895 34.73 51.87 23.32
CA THR A 895 33.82 53.01 23.14
C THR A 895 32.97 53.25 24.40
N ALA A 896 32.89 54.51 24.82
CA ALA A 896 31.97 54.98 25.86
C ALA A 896 30.74 55.69 25.29
N ASN A 897 30.66 55.79 23.96
CA ASN A 897 29.57 56.48 23.25
C ASN A 897 28.54 55.49 22.68
N GLY A 898 28.76 54.17 22.83
CA GLY A 898 27.93 53.12 22.23
C GLY A 898 28.07 53.03 20.71
N GLY A 899 27.05 52.45 20.05
CA GLY A 899 26.98 52.35 18.57
C GLY A 899 26.31 51.08 18.06
N LYS A 900 25.86 51.05 16.79
CA LYS A 900 25.23 49.87 16.19
C LYS A 900 26.28 48.87 15.68
N LEU A 901 26.21 47.62 16.15
CA LEU A 901 27.08 46.54 15.70
C LEU A 901 26.56 45.96 14.38
N ILE A 902 25.30 45.51 14.37
CA ILE A 902 24.64 44.90 13.21
C ILE A 902 23.14 45.17 13.25
N GLY A 903 22.48 45.22 12.10
CA GLY A 903 21.02 45.15 12.02
C GLY A 903 20.46 45.23 10.62
N PHE A 904 19.14 45.29 10.53
CA PHE A 904 18.42 45.30 9.25
C PHE A 904 17.86 46.69 8.94
N GLY A 905 18.16 47.25 7.76
CA GLY A 905 17.76 48.63 7.40
C GLY A 905 17.41 48.79 5.93
N ASP A 906 16.49 49.68 5.58
CA ASP A 906 15.96 49.86 4.22
C ASP A 906 16.81 50.74 3.28
N ASN A 907 17.93 51.29 3.76
CA ASN A 907 18.84 52.13 2.98
C ASN A 907 20.26 51.51 2.98
N PRO A 908 20.79 51.06 1.83
CA PRO A 908 22.12 50.46 1.75
C PRO A 908 23.25 51.50 1.88
N ASN A 909 22.97 52.78 1.64
CA ASN A 909 23.96 53.87 1.63
C ASN A 909 23.56 54.99 2.60
N GLY A 910 24.12 54.97 3.81
CA GLY A 910 23.77 55.91 4.88
C GLY A 910 22.69 55.38 5.82
N LEU A 911 22.04 56.25 6.60
CA LEU A 911 21.07 55.83 7.63
C LEU A 911 19.71 55.45 7.03
N SER A 912 19.05 54.46 7.64
CA SER A 912 17.77 53.88 7.20
C SER A 912 16.56 54.56 7.84
N GLY A 913 15.46 54.64 7.08
CA GLY A 913 14.18 55.16 7.57
C GLY A 913 13.41 54.11 8.36
N ASN A 914 13.42 52.86 7.88
CA ASN A 914 12.97 51.69 8.62
C ASN A 914 14.18 50.87 9.07
N TYR A 915 14.25 50.59 10.37
CA TYR A 915 15.35 49.87 11.00
C TYR A 915 14.88 49.13 12.25
N ASP A 916 15.29 47.88 12.39
CA ASP A 916 15.11 47.02 13.56
C ASP A 916 16.02 45.78 13.43
N ARG A 917 15.68 44.68 14.14
CA ARG A 917 16.43 43.41 14.15
C ARG A 917 17.91 43.68 14.37
N HIS A 918 18.22 44.50 15.37
CA HIS A 918 19.56 45.08 15.50
C HIS A 918 20.16 44.84 16.86
N VAL A 919 21.48 44.73 16.89
CA VAL A 919 22.27 44.73 18.11
C VAL A 919 23.09 46.01 18.15
N TYR A 920 22.98 46.74 19.26
CA TYR A 920 23.71 47.98 19.49
C TYR A 920 24.22 48.04 20.93
N MET A 921 25.28 48.81 21.12
CA MET A 921 25.94 49.05 22.39
C MET A 921 25.45 50.36 23.01
N GLU A 922 25.19 50.33 24.32
CA GLU A 922 24.84 51.47 25.15
C GLU A 922 26.10 52.24 25.63
N ASN A 923 25.92 53.43 26.20
CA ASN A 923 27.05 54.23 26.74
C ASN A 923 27.81 53.52 27.88
N ASP A 924 27.12 52.63 28.60
CA ASP A 924 27.70 51.84 29.69
C ASP A 924 28.33 50.52 29.22
N GLY A 925 28.39 50.29 27.90
CA GLY A 925 29.01 49.11 27.30
C GLY A 925 28.12 47.87 27.24
N ARG A 926 26.89 47.91 27.77
CA ARG A 926 25.93 46.80 27.62
C ARG A 926 25.42 46.71 26.19
N LEU A 927 24.98 45.51 25.79
CA LEU A 927 24.41 45.25 24.48
C LEU A 927 22.89 45.11 24.55
N THR A 928 22.21 45.67 23.55
CA THR A 928 20.75 45.57 23.39
C THR A 928 20.44 44.98 22.01
N PHE A 929 19.71 43.86 21.97
CA PHE A 929 19.08 43.30 20.78
C PHE A 929 17.61 43.71 20.72
N GLY A 930 17.15 44.22 19.57
CA GLY A 930 15.83 44.83 19.47
C GLY A 930 15.06 44.61 18.17
N VAL A 931 13.74 44.46 18.26
CA VAL A 931 12.78 44.41 17.12
C VAL A 931 11.57 45.31 17.34
N TRP A 932 10.98 45.83 16.25
CA TRP A 932 9.83 46.75 16.31
C TRP A 932 8.52 46.06 15.92
N THR A 933 7.47 46.26 16.72
CA THR A 933 6.12 45.73 16.44
C THR A 933 5.03 46.79 16.62
N GLY A 934 5.40 48.07 16.48
CA GLY A 934 4.63 49.22 16.97
C GLY A 934 5.09 49.70 18.36
N ARG A 935 5.95 48.93 19.01
CA ARG A 935 6.76 49.27 20.18
C ARG A 935 8.10 48.54 20.12
N THR A 936 9.07 48.98 20.91
CA THR A 936 10.35 48.28 21.09
C THR A 936 10.14 46.99 21.90
N ASN A 937 10.73 45.89 21.44
CA ASN A 937 10.90 44.66 22.22
C ASN A 937 12.39 44.36 22.29
N LEU A 938 12.92 44.22 23.50
CA LEU A 938 14.36 44.22 23.76
C LEU A 938 14.79 42.96 24.52
N ALA A 939 15.95 42.43 24.17
CA ALA A 939 16.74 41.47 24.93
C ALA A 939 18.09 42.14 25.23
N GLN A 940 18.45 42.29 26.50
CA GLN A 940 19.58 43.12 26.92
C GLN A 940 20.56 42.33 27.78
N SER A 941 21.86 42.60 27.62
CA SER A 941 22.88 42.09 28.53
C SER A 941 22.84 42.83 29.87
N THR A 942 23.30 42.15 30.92
CA THR A 942 23.57 42.77 32.23
C THR A 942 25.00 43.29 32.33
N ASP A 943 25.95 42.56 31.76
CA ASP A 943 27.37 42.91 31.72
C ASP A 943 27.70 43.87 30.55
N ALA A 944 28.76 44.65 30.76
CA ALA A 944 29.36 45.54 29.76
C ALA A 944 30.49 44.85 29.01
N TYR A 945 30.62 45.13 27.71
CA TYR A 945 31.54 44.45 26.78
C TYR A 945 32.43 45.44 25.99
N ASN A 946 32.66 46.63 26.54
CA ASN A 946 33.57 47.64 25.99
C ASN A 946 34.94 47.65 26.71
N ASP A 947 35.47 46.47 27.03
CA ASP A 947 36.67 46.30 27.85
C ASP A 947 37.99 46.18 27.04
N GLY A 948 37.92 46.36 25.72
CA GLY A 948 39.04 46.22 24.80
C GLY A 948 39.43 44.79 24.45
N LYS A 949 38.62 43.79 24.80
CA LYS A 949 38.78 42.40 24.36
C LYS A 949 37.86 42.06 23.19
N TRP A 950 38.19 40.97 22.50
CA TRP A 950 37.31 40.36 21.51
C TRP A 950 36.17 39.62 22.21
N HIS A 951 34.94 39.89 21.78
CA HIS A 951 33.72 39.24 22.22
C HIS A 951 32.96 38.68 21.01
N HIS A 952 32.41 37.49 21.17
CA HIS A 952 31.53 36.85 20.17
C HIS A 952 30.09 37.18 20.49
N MET A 953 29.33 37.65 19.51
CA MET A 953 27.94 38.03 19.68
C MET A 953 27.07 37.26 18.70
N VAL A 954 26.01 36.63 19.23
CA VAL A 954 24.95 36.05 18.41
C VAL A 954 23.58 36.54 18.86
N ALA A 955 22.73 37.00 17.94
CA ALA A 955 21.33 37.33 18.22
C ALA A 955 20.39 36.49 17.34
N THR A 956 19.45 35.79 17.96
CA THR A 956 18.51 34.89 17.26
C THR A 956 17.06 35.36 17.42
N GLN A 957 16.24 35.19 16.39
CA GLN A 957 14.78 35.30 16.47
C GLN A 957 14.12 34.13 15.73
N SER A 958 13.16 33.47 16.37
CA SER A 958 12.35 32.39 15.78
C SER A 958 10.93 32.37 16.36
N GLY A 959 10.19 31.27 16.13
CA GLY A 959 8.93 31.00 16.81
C GLY A 959 9.05 30.87 18.34
N ASP A 960 10.26 30.69 18.87
CA ASP A 960 10.55 30.59 20.31
C ASP A 960 10.85 31.96 20.96
N GLY A 961 10.93 33.02 20.16
CA GLY A 961 11.23 34.37 20.61
C GLY A 961 12.64 34.84 20.21
N MET A 962 13.15 35.81 20.94
CA MET A 962 14.46 36.45 20.77
C MET A 962 15.45 36.01 21.85
N VAL A 963 16.69 35.75 21.46
CA VAL A 963 17.80 35.51 22.40
C VAL A 963 19.03 36.29 21.96
N LEU A 964 19.70 36.95 22.91
CA LEU A 964 21.01 37.57 22.74
C LEU A 964 22.05 36.73 23.48
N TYR A 965 23.06 36.26 22.76
CA TYR A 965 24.20 35.54 23.26
C TYR A 965 25.47 36.39 23.17
N VAL A 966 26.31 36.32 24.20
CA VAL A 966 27.67 36.86 24.17
C VAL A 966 28.62 35.81 24.74
N ASP A 967 29.75 35.57 24.06
CA ASP A 967 30.79 34.62 24.44
C ASP A 967 30.26 33.19 24.73
N GLY A 968 29.35 32.74 23.85
CA GLY A 968 28.70 31.43 23.93
C GLY A 968 27.57 31.32 24.98
N LYS A 969 27.20 32.41 25.67
CA LYS A 969 26.18 32.39 26.74
C LYS A 969 24.99 33.27 26.42
N ALA A 970 23.77 32.80 26.70
CA ALA A 970 22.58 33.63 26.63
C ALA A 970 22.63 34.71 27.72
N VAL A 971 22.65 35.99 27.32
CA VAL A 971 22.73 37.16 28.22
C VAL A 971 21.43 37.97 28.27
N GLY A 972 20.50 37.73 27.34
CA GLY A 972 19.18 38.37 27.34
C GLY A 972 18.17 37.59 26.49
N THR A 973 16.88 37.67 26.86
CA THR A 973 15.77 37.01 26.12
C THR A 973 14.54 37.91 26.02
N ASN A 974 13.69 37.66 25.02
CA ASN A 974 12.38 38.29 24.89
C ASN A 974 11.42 37.34 24.14
N PRO A 975 10.16 37.12 24.58
CA PRO A 975 9.26 36.16 23.93
C PRO A 975 8.70 36.60 22.55
N GLN A 976 9.12 37.76 22.02
CA GLN A 976 8.60 38.30 20.77
C GLN A 976 9.05 37.50 19.53
N THR A 977 8.10 37.10 18.68
CA THR A 977 8.33 36.29 17.47
C THR A 977 8.17 37.08 16.17
N SER A 978 7.75 38.34 16.24
CA SER A 978 7.50 39.22 15.10
C SER A 978 8.42 40.44 15.08
N ALA A 979 8.56 41.06 13.91
CA ALA A 979 9.33 42.28 13.65
C ALA A 979 8.60 43.16 12.63
N GLN A 980 9.12 44.36 12.33
CA GLN A 980 8.46 45.28 11.41
C GLN A 980 8.56 44.77 9.97
N GLY A 981 7.43 44.83 9.26
CA GLY A 981 7.30 44.42 7.87
C GLY A 981 7.99 45.37 6.88
N TYR A 982 9.21 45.08 6.43
CA TYR A 982 9.88 45.82 5.35
C TYR A 982 11.01 45.01 4.69
N SER A 983 11.42 45.43 3.49
CA SER A 983 12.57 44.86 2.77
C SER A 983 13.78 45.78 2.86
N GLY A 984 14.95 45.21 3.13
CA GLY A 984 16.16 45.96 3.49
C GLY A 984 17.45 45.16 3.33
N HIS A 985 18.53 45.66 3.93
CA HIS A 985 19.89 45.15 3.86
C HIS A 985 20.40 44.83 5.26
N TRP A 986 21.29 43.84 5.37
CA TRP A 986 22.07 43.62 6.58
C TRP A 986 23.21 44.64 6.62
N LYS A 987 23.30 45.38 7.72
CA LYS A 987 24.20 46.53 7.89
C LYS A 987 25.02 46.37 9.14
N ILE A 988 26.32 46.64 9.02
CA ILE A 988 27.32 46.46 10.08
C ILE A 988 28.04 47.77 10.35
N GLY A 989 28.24 48.04 11.64
CA GLY A 989 28.97 49.20 12.17
C GLY A 989 28.22 50.53 12.17
N SER A 990 27.19 50.71 11.35
CA SER A 990 26.28 51.85 11.50
C SER A 990 24.91 51.69 10.88
N ASP A 991 23.92 52.32 11.52
CA ASP A 991 22.60 52.67 11.01
C ASP A 991 21.83 53.42 12.12
N ASN A 992 20.60 53.85 11.85
CA ASN A 992 19.70 54.28 12.92
C ASN A 992 19.49 53.18 13.98
N THR A 993 19.41 53.61 15.23
CA THR A 993 19.28 52.76 16.42
C THR A 993 18.47 53.45 17.51
N TRP A 994 17.97 52.69 18.49
CA TRP A 994 17.35 53.23 19.71
C TRP A 994 18.37 53.51 20.82
N GLY A 995 19.63 53.12 20.60
CA GLY A 995 20.75 53.41 21.48
C GLY A 995 21.30 54.84 21.34
N PRO A 996 22.42 55.13 22.02
CA PRO A 996 22.93 56.48 22.19
C PRO A 996 23.44 57.15 20.90
N GLN A 997 23.93 56.37 19.93
CA GLN A 997 24.38 56.89 18.64
C GLN A 997 24.33 55.84 17.52
N PRO A 998 24.25 56.24 16.24
CA PRO A 998 24.15 55.31 15.12
C PRO A 998 25.48 54.64 14.71
N PHE A 999 26.63 55.16 15.13
CA PHE A 999 27.94 54.71 14.63
C PHE A 999 28.73 53.97 15.70
N PHE A 1000 29.26 52.79 15.37
CA PHE A 1000 30.15 52.02 16.24
C PHE A 1000 31.61 52.40 16.02
N ALA A 1001 32.34 52.58 17.13
CA ALA A 1001 33.79 52.75 17.14
C ALA A 1001 34.44 51.47 17.67
N GLY A 1002 35.20 50.76 16.86
CA GLY A 1002 35.81 49.48 17.26
C GLY A 1002 36.11 48.58 16.06
N THR A 1003 36.63 47.39 16.32
CA THR A 1003 36.94 46.40 15.29
C THR A 1003 35.86 45.32 15.26
N ILE A 1004 35.45 44.89 14.07
CA ILE A 1004 34.48 43.80 13.84
C ILE A 1004 35.11 42.77 12.90
N ASP A 1005 34.81 41.50 13.16
CA ASP A 1005 35.30 40.35 12.40
C ASP A 1005 34.19 39.28 12.24
N GLU A 1006 34.37 38.35 11.28
CA GLU A 1006 33.60 37.10 11.18
C GLU A 1006 32.06 37.26 11.18
N VAL A 1007 31.54 38.16 10.33
CA VAL A 1007 30.11 38.48 10.28
C VAL A 1007 29.34 37.41 9.51
N ALA A 1008 28.37 36.76 10.13
CA ALA A 1008 27.47 35.81 9.48
C ALA A 1008 25.99 36.11 9.77
N VAL A 1009 25.12 35.82 8.80
CA VAL A 1009 23.67 35.86 8.99
C VAL A 1009 23.03 34.58 8.48
N TYR A 1010 22.08 34.06 9.23
CA TYR A 1010 21.37 32.80 8.96
C TYR A 1010 19.88 33.06 8.80
N SER A 1011 19.19 32.27 7.97
CA SER A 1011 17.72 32.24 7.89
C SER A 1011 17.05 31.27 8.87
N ARG A 1012 17.79 30.85 9.91
CA ARG A 1012 17.30 30.04 11.02
C ARG A 1012 17.85 30.59 12.33
N ALA A 1013 17.21 30.24 13.44
CA ALA A 1013 17.83 30.42 14.75
C ALA A 1013 18.94 29.38 14.95
N LEU A 1014 20.14 29.82 15.34
CA LEU A 1014 21.20 28.95 15.83
C LEU A 1014 20.81 28.48 17.24
N GLY A 1015 21.08 27.21 17.53
CA GLY A 1015 20.91 26.64 18.86
C GLY A 1015 21.98 27.16 19.83
N ALA A 1016 21.71 27.14 21.13
CA ALA A 1016 22.66 27.62 22.15
C ALA A 1016 24.05 26.95 22.05
N THR A 1017 24.08 25.68 21.65
CA THR A 1017 25.33 24.91 21.53
C THR A 1017 26.10 25.23 20.29
N GLU A 1018 25.42 25.36 19.15
CA GLU A 1018 26.07 25.82 17.92
C GLU A 1018 26.73 27.19 18.14
N VAL A 1019 26.06 28.09 18.89
CA VAL A 1019 26.63 29.37 19.31
C VAL A 1019 27.85 29.19 20.24
N ALA A 1020 27.77 28.30 21.23
CA ALA A 1020 28.89 28.01 22.13
C ALA A 1020 30.09 27.36 21.40
N ASP A 1021 29.83 26.50 20.42
CA ASP A 1021 30.82 25.85 19.58
C ASP A 1021 31.54 26.85 18.68
N HIS A 1022 30.79 27.75 18.03
CA HIS A 1022 31.40 28.84 17.27
C HIS A 1022 32.32 29.67 18.18
N TYR A 1023 31.86 30.05 19.38
CA TYR A 1023 32.71 30.78 20.34
C TYR A 1023 34.00 30.01 20.71
N ARG A 1024 33.87 28.72 21.04
CA ARG A 1024 34.98 27.84 21.40
C ARG A 1024 35.98 27.70 20.26
N LEU A 1025 35.50 27.50 19.02
CA LEU A 1025 36.33 27.38 17.83
C LEU A 1025 37.07 28.69 17.50
N GLY A 1026 36.53 29.84 17.90
CA GLY A 1026 37.23 31.13 17.76
C GLY A 1026 38.29 31.42 18.83
N GLY A 1027 38.47 30.52 19.80
CA GLY A 1027 39.48 30.64 20.87
C GLY A 1027 38.92 30.94 22.26
N GLY A 1028 37.60 30.94 22.39
CA GLY A 1028 36.89 31.06 23.66
C GLY A 1028 37.07 29.85 24.59
N THR A 1029 36.85 30.05 25.91
CA THR A 1029 37.00 28.98 26.93
C THR A 1029 35.71 28.66 27.69
N THR A 1030 34.59 29.30 27.36
CA THR A 1030 33.30 28.95 27.96
C THR A 1030 32.79 27.65 27.39
N THR A 1031 32.76 26.62 28.24
CA THR A 1031 31.96 25.42 28.01
C THR A 1031 30.57 25.67 28.59
N VAL A 1032 29.53 25.54 27.78
CA VAL A 1032 28.21 25.20 28.33
C VAL A 1032 28.36 23.78 28.90
N PRO A 1033 27.89 23.47 30.12
CA PRO A 1033 27.90 22.10 30.59
C PRO A 1033 27.04 21.29 29.63
N ASN A 1034 27.71 20.49 28.80
CA ASN A 1034 27.09 19.55 27.89
C ASN A 1034 26.03 18.74 28.66
N LYS A 1035 24.77 18.82 28.24
CA LYS A 1035 23.74 17.93 28.77
C LYS A 1035 23.72 16.70 27.89
N ALA A 1036 23.93 15.56 28.54
CA ALA A 1036 23.86 14.28 27.87
C ALA A 1036 22.57 14.18 27.05
N PRO A 1037 22.65 13.72 25.78
CA PRO A 1037 21.51 13.57 24.92
C PRO A 1037 20.48 12.64 25.56
N VAL A 1038 19.20 12.87 25.28
CA VAL A 1038 18.14 11.97 25.71
C VAL A 1038 18.00 10.87 24.68
N ALA A 1039 18.49 9.68 25.03
CA ALA A 1039 18.28 8.47 24.25
C ALA A 1039 16.78 8.13 24.22
N ALA A 1040 16.20 8.07 23.03
CA ALA A 1040 14.86 7.58 22.80
C ALA A 1040 14.94 6.48 21.76
N ALA A 1041 14.92 5.23 22.23
CA ALA A 1041 14.96 4.05 21.40
C ALA A 1041 13.57 3.40 21.30
N SER A 1042 13.14 3.14 20.08
CA SER A 1042 12.11 2.15 19.80
C SER A 1042 12.79 0.86 19.35
N VAL A 1043 12.31 -0.28 19.86
CA VAL A 1043 12.89 -1.59 19.54
C VAL A 1043 11.79 -2.47 19.01
N THR A 1044 11.96 -2.96 17.79
CA THR A 1044 11.06 -3.90 17.14
C THR A 1044 11.80 -5.22 16.99
N ALA A 1045 11.37 -6.24 17.74
CA ALA A 1045 11.91 -7.58 17.62
C ALA A 1045 11.07 -8.39 16.63
N THR A 1046 11.72 -8.90 15.58
CA THR A 1046 11.14 -9.78 14.57
C THR A 1046 12.02 -11.02 14.43
N GLU A 1047 11.53 -12.16 14.92
CA GLU A 1047 12.27 -13.44 14.97
C GLU A 1047 13.60 -13.36 15.75
N LEU A 1048 14.72 -13.77 15.13
CA LEU A 1048 16.08 -13.64 15.70
C LEU A 1048 16.67 -12.23 15.49
N THR A 1049 15.89 -11.32 14.89
CA THR A 1049 16.33 -9.98 14.57
C THR A 1049 15.74 -8.96 15.53
N VAL A 1050 16.58 -8.24 16.26
CA VAL A 1050 16.16 -7.07 17.03
C VAL A 1050 16.55 -5.85 16.20
N ALA A 1051 15.56 -5.15 15.64
CA ALA A 1051 15.75 -3.85 15.01
C ALA A 1051 15.50 -2.75 16.04
N ALA A 1052 16.36 -1.75 16.08
CA ALA A 1052 16.28 -0.66 17.01
C ALA A 1052 16.41 0.67 16.25
N ASP A 1053 15.59 1.62 16.61
CA ASP A 1053 15.52 2.95 16.00
C ASP A 1053 15.57 3.99 17.11
N GLY A 1054 16.68 4.73 17.11
CA GLY A 1054 17.00 5.80 18.03
C GLY A 1054 16.76 7.17 17.42
N SER A 1055 16.19 7.30 16.22
CA SER A 1055 16.01 8.57 15.51
C SER A 1055 15.16 9.61 16.26
N ALA A 1056 14.36 9.16 17.24
CA ALA A 1056 13.64 10.03 18.16
C ALA A 1056 14.52 10.62 19.28
N SER A 1057 15.78 10.18 19.40
CA SER A 1057 16.72 10.70 20.38
C SER A 1057 16.97 12.17 20.11
N SER A 1058 17.08 12.95 21.18
CA SER A 1058 17.20 14.40 21.08
C SER A 1058 18.31 14.88 21.97
N ASP A 1059 19.04 15.87 21.48
CA ASP A 1059 20.02 16.59 22.24
C ASP A 1059 19.47 18.00 22.47
N ALA A 1060 19.27 18.37 23.73
CA ALA A 1060 18.62 19.64 24.08
C ALA A 1060 19.56 20.82 23.87
N ASP A 1061 20.85 20.55 23.79
CA ASP A 1061 21.95 21.48 23.62
C ASP A 1061 22.95 20.85 22.64
N GLY A 1062 22.49 20.40 21.47
CA GLY A 1062 23.40 19.96 20.43
C GLY A 1062 22.75 19.12 19.35
N THR A 1063 23.56 18.27 18.73
CA THR A 1063 23.10 17.27 17.76
C THR A 1063 23.64 15.91 18.19
N VAL A 1064 22.82 14.88 18.04
CA VAL A 1064 23.26 13.50 18.30
C VAL A 1064 24.32 13.12 17.27
N ALA A 1065 25.58 13.07 17.70
CA ALA A 1065 26.73 12.83 16.83
C ALA A 1065 26.98 11.33 16.61
N SER A 1066 26.54 10.48 17.54
CA SER A 1066 26.73 9.04 17.45
C SER A 1066 25.61 8.26 18.12
N TYR A 1067 25.40 7.05 17.61
CA TYR A 1067 24.50 6.07 18.18
C TYR A 1067 25.30 4.80 18.42
N SER A 1068 25.04 4.12 19.53
CA SER A 1068 25.70 2.89 19.94
C SER A 1068 24.66 1.92 20.48
N TRP A 1069 24.55 0.76 19.85
CA TRP A 1069 23.58 -0.27 20.18
C TRP A 1069 24.29 -1.50 20.72
N ASN A 1070 23.94 -1.90 21.93
CA ASN A 1070 24.35 -3.17 22.52
C ASN A 1070 23.12 -4.07 22.65
N PHE A 1071 23.05 -5.10 21.83
CA PHE A 1071 21.94 -6.05 21.80
C PHE A 1071 22.10 -7.21 22.80
N GLY A 1072 23.13 -7.18 23.66
CA GLY A 1072 23.33 -8.17 24.72
C GLY A 1072 23.82 -9.55 24.26
N ASP A 1073 24.18 -9.72 22.98
CA ASP A 1073 24.57 -11.01 22.38
C ASP A 1073 26.08 -11.30 22.39
N GLY A 1074 26.87 -10.39 22.97
CA GLY A 1074 28.33 -10.45 23.01
C GLY A 1074 29.01 -10.01 21.71
N SER A 1075 28.26 -9.49 20.72
CA SER A 1075 28.83 -8.79 19.57
C SER A 1075 29.32 -7.39 19.93
N ALA A 1076 30.19 -6.81 19.10
CA ALA A 1076 30.60 -5.42 19.27
C ALA A 1076 29.41 -4.48 19.06
N ALA A 1077 29.38 -3.36 19.80
CA ALA A 1077 28.31 -2.38 19.69
C ALA A 1077 28.19 -1.84 18.25
N LYS A 1078 26.96 -1.68 17.77
CA LYS A 1078 26.67 -1.23 16.40
C LYS A 1078 26.38 0.27 16.38
N THR A 1079 26.70 0.94 15.27
CA THR A 1079 26.50 2.39 15.10
C THR A 1079 25.38 2.72 14.13
N GLY A 1080 24.89 3.97 14.17
CA GLY A 1080 23.82 4.49 13.30
C GLY A 1080 22.47 4.69 14.01
N ALA A 1081 21.69 5.67 13.57
CA ALA A 1081 20.38 6.03 14.17
C ALA A 1081 19.40 4.87 14.20
N THR A 1082 19.47 4.00 13.19
CA THR A 1082 18.82 2.69 13.19
C THR A 1082 19.87 1.59 13.16
N SER A 1083 19.64 0.50 13.90
CA SER A 1083 20.52 -0.67 13.86
C SER A 1083 19.71 -1.95 14.00
N SER A 1084 20.32 -3.09 13.64
CA SER A 1084 19.70 -4.39 13.86
C SER A 1084 20.72 -5.45 14.24
N CYS A 1085 20.38 -6.36 15.13
CA CYS A 1085 21.11 -7.60 15.39
C CYS A 1085 20.30 -8.78 14.88
N ALA A 1086 20.92 -9.75 14.19
CA ALA A 1086 20.29 -11.03 13.81
C ALA A 1086 21.10 -12.21 14.38
N SER A 1087 20.75 -12.70 15.58
CA SER A 1087 21.41 -13.89 16.18
C SER A 1087 20.55 -14.55 17.26
N SER A 1088 20.73 -15.85 17.51
CA SER A 1088 20.03 -16.58 18.60
C SER A 1088 20.33 -16.02 19.99
N ARG A 1089 21.46 -15.31 20.15
CA ARG A 1089 21.91 -14.73 21.41
C ARG A 1089 21.26 -13.38 21.73
N CYS A 1090 20.72 -12.67 20.74
CA CYS A 1090 19.97 -11.41 20.95
C CYS A 1090 18.59 -11.65 21.63
N SER A 1091 18.16 -12.91 21.79
CA SER A 1091 16.87 -13.30 22.40
C SER A 1091 16.96 -13.94 23.80
N GLU A 1092 18.18 -14.22 24.30
CA GLU A 1092 18.39 -14.83 25.63
C GLU A 1092 18.37 -13.76 26.74
N GLN A 1093 17.19 -13.32 27.20
CA GLN A 1093 16.99 -12.50 28.42
C GLN A 1093 18.03 -11.37 28.69
N GLY A 1094 18.57 -10.76 27.63
CA GLY A 1094 19.52 -9.65 27.72
C GLY A 1094 18.81 -8.31 27.54
N SER A 1095 19.13 -7.33 28.37
CA SER A 1095 18.71 -5.94 28.15
C SER A 1095 19.41 -5.38 26.91
N CYS A 1096 18.64 -4.90 25.92
CA CYS A 1096 19.19 -4.06 24.86
C CYS A 1096 19.49 -2.68 25.44
N GLY A 1097 20.72 -2.21 25.29
CA GLY A 1097 21.12 -0.86 25.66
C GLY A 1097 21.32 -0.01 24.41
N CYS A 1098 20.77 1.20 24.43
CA CYS A 1098 21.08 2.22 23.44
C CYS A 1098 21.83 3.34 24.15
N CYS A 1099 22.98 3.74 23.62
CA CYS A 1099 23.66 4.96 24.03
C CYS A 1099 23.75 5.88 22.83
N VAL A 1100 23.38 7.14 23.01
CA VAL A 1100 23.62 8.21 22.05
C VAL A 1100 24.69 9.12 22.60
N GLY A 1101 25.68 9.42 21.77
CA GLY A 1101 26.73 10.37 22.08
C GLY A 1101 26.47 11.67 21.34
N ASP A 1102 26.61 12.78 22.02
CA ASP A 1102 26.58 14.11 21.39
C ASP A 1102 27.93 14.48 20.75
N GLY A 1103 27.97 15.62 20.07
CA GLY A 1103 29.19 16.17 19.46
C GLY A 1103 30.23 16.68 20.47
N ASP A 1104 29.83 16.77 21.74
CA ASP A 1104 30.57 17.37 22.84
C ASP A 1104 31.11 16.32 23.84
N GLY A 1105 30.95 15.03 23.52
CA GLY A 1105 31.54 13.89 24.21
C GLY A 1105 30.79 13.38 25.45
N ALA A 1106 29.49 13.67 25.62
CA ALA A 1106 28.66 13.01 26.63
C ALA A 1106 27.72 11.97 26.02
N ASP A 1107 27.43 10.93 26.81
CA ASP A 1107 26.58 9.82 26.42
C ASP A 1107 25.31 9.81 27.25
N GLY A 1108 24.17 9.69 26.58
CA GLY A 1108 22.89 9.33 27.20
C GLY A 1108 22.52 7.91 26.83
N CYS A 1109 22.20 7.08 27.82
CA CYS A 1109 21.84 5.68 27.58
C CYS A 1109 20.43 5.35 28.08
N CYS A 1110 19.73 4.47 27.37
CA CYS A 1110 18.44 3.90 27.76
C CYS A 1110 18.46 2.36 27.77
#